data_AF-A0A853DJB0-F1
#
_entry.id   AF-A0A853DJB0-F1
#
_cell.length_a   1.000
_cell.length_b   1.000
_cell.length_c   1.000
_cell.angle_alpha   90.00
_cell.angle_beta   90.00
_cell.angle_gamma   90.00
#
_symmetry.space_group_name_H-M   'P 1'
#
loop_
_entity.id
_entity.type
_entity.pdbx_description
1 polymer ?
#
loop_
_entity_poly.entity_id
_entity_poly.type
_entity_poly.pdbx_seq_one_letter_code
_entity_poly.pdbx_strand_id
1 'polypeptide(L)'
;MGSTLLARTATAATAAVALIAGLLGAAQPANGAPATPAAPAATGTAHYIDNRSGSNCSDTGAGTSTTAPWCSFAPAASLTLGAGDSLLLARGASWSERLVVALHGSAAAPATLGAYGTGAAPRILFNDSAIGVDLTDPDHAVVSGLDIGAKTAAGTSALSYGLMVTYTSPGHDDLTLSDLSVHDNRIVGLFVRNTANTTNAQTVLDGVTISRVTSTHNGHGIVLTNQGAVTDIPTPQSPGNSGSNVFAHVLVDGIHQTADDNNNPPVDEVFSQIDAGCPDSLAISSASNVTVRNSILDGSAACRTGAGTAALFLGNVNHAIVANNMMVNTPNTGNPDMVAIDHEATTSDVTIAGNYFADNYGGAIEYLAIHGPNDFSTGNTATANVFLRNGVSHAIPYPGDGAIAQVGGSIATDATISDNLAFEPYGLLTAQLGGDVTHYTSTNNIATDSADDISQAAAQFGANGTPWGYQRISGGSWKALPYDTASSSYTASGVTVGRFALTPSATSDAGITWTAPRSGVISLRGYPLALSGTAAVKVTVNGTAVATATIDTVGAVLKADDVTVHDGDVVRFSVAAGSAPVSWVPAVAYSSKATSSDGKGEWTFSVAGDAQGWSSSAPAQIHRGLADISTAGGTTTLDSAAGLKLSAAASSSLRLRYYNGTAATSGTVYFTTASGQSFTAERSVPFSINPRSTAGVVEGFQSVLVPLAGNAAWTGTIDRIRIAITGASGTFAVDSVQLTKPQTTGWEFDTASGWTAKSNVSCATTGTASASPTVDVDNTAGGFSQYADINWTMTRMQTFPVSTPRLAQVDFWAFKTGDPQGCLYFRIVKITDPATHRGDTLFTGAVPASAVSTDGGFVSVYPGLTGLDTAATYGLEIFNPYVVPGGGNFGVAYSDDGSRPMAGREFYSVNNNGTWNGPEGARSLKFRTYTAATIAAQNPTEGYAPVTVADGAVQGSGGYEPALLSPGKLGITASGTRYIHIRMSNPTNQPVAYLLFTTNADPAFDQPGDGSPPPEESGKGYVFSLLPGADFHEYTLDMSTVAGWTGTVQQLMVQPANRWNYRINDLSSTWSGKIDYIRLDSGTTAAAAGTASPPATGPAAALAAALAAIVAALKDWCTRTGWCAW
;
A
#
# COMPACT_ATOMS: atom_id res chain seq x y z
N MET A 1 -10.20 -17.85 55.94
CA MET A 1 -9.09 -18.61 55.33
C MET A 1 -8.70 -17.83 54.08
N GLY A 2 -7.93 -16.72 54.12
CA GLY A 2 -6.55 -16.54 54.59
C GLY A 2 -5.63 -17.17 53.53
N SER A 3 -4.99 -16.47 52.58
CA SER A 3 -4.13 -15.25 52.65
C SER A 3 -4.00 -14.60 51.23
N THR A 4 -4.45 -13.38 50.96
CA THR A 4 -3.76 -12.05 50.97
C THR A 4 -2.43 -11.87 50.22
N LEU A 5 -2.54 -11.07 49.15
CA LEU A 5 -1.63 -10.11 48.48
C LEU A 5 -0.29 -9.73 49.15
N LEU A 6 0.72 -9.45 48.31
CA LEU A 6 1.73 -8.37 48.39
C LEU A 6 2.52 -8.36 47.06
N ALA A 7 2.27 -7.45 46.11
CA ALA A 7 2.90 -6.13 45.97
C ALA A 7 4.43 -6.13 46.14
N ARG A 8 5.17 -5.97 45.03
CA ARG A 8 6.59 -5.56 45.04
C ARG A 8 6.74 -4.27 44.26
N THR A 9 6.92 -3.19 45.02
CA THR A 9 7.39 -1.88 44.60
C THR A 9 8.88 -1.92 44.29
N ALA A 10 9.29 -1.29 43.19
CA ALA A 10 10.67 -0.92 42.94
C ALA A 10 10.95 0.42 43.65
N THR A 11 11.93 0.45 44.55
CA THR A 11 12.47 1.71 45.10
C THR A 11 13.99 1.70 44.98
N ALA A 12 14.48 2.86 44.55
CA ALA A 12 15.88 3.20 44.35
C ALA A 12 16.72 3.11 45.62
N ALA A 13 18.03 2.89 45.46
CA ALA A 13 19.04 3.22 46.44
C ALA A 13 20.17 4.00 45.76
N THR A 14 20.23 5.30 46.07
CA THR A 14 21.36 6.19 45.84
C THR A 14 22.16 6.35 47.12
N ALA A 15 23.47 6.56 46.94
CA ALA A 15 24.42 7.29 47.80
C ALA A 15 25.07 6.58 49.01
N ALA A 16 26.41 6.62 49.06
CA ALA A 16 27.10 7.59 49.91
C ALA A 16 28.59 7.78 49.52
N VAL A 17 28.98 9.05 49.49
CA VAL A 17 30.29 9.65 49.26
C VAL A 17 30.94 10.00 50.60
N ALA A 18 32.28 9.95 50.67
CA ALA A 18 33.14 10.78 51.55
C ALA A 18 34.53 10.94 50.87
N LEU A 19 34.93 12.08 50.28
CA LEU A 19 35.53 13.34 50.81
C LEU A 19 36.72 13.11 51.79
N ILE A 20 37.92 13.75 51.74
CA ILE A 20 38.51 14.87 50.95
C ILE A 20 40.04 14.95 51.21
N ALA A 21 40.76 15.69 50.33
CA ALA A 21 42.09 16.32 50.44
C ALA A 21 43.34 15.41 50.35
N GLY A 22 44.38 15.68 49.56
CA GLY A 22 44.78 16.83 48.74
C GLY A 22 46.30 16.98 48.85
N LEU A 23 47.05 16.96 47.74
CA LEU A 23 48.38 17.59 47.61
C LEU A 23 48.91 17.48 46.17
N LEU A 24 49.45 18.59 45.71
CA LEU A 24 50.09 18.81 44.41
C LEU A 24 51.31 17.91 44.19
N GLY A 25 51.61 17.60 42.93
CA GLY A 25 53.00 17.48 42.48
C GLY A 25 53.33 16.29 41.59
N ALA A 26 53.98 16.62 40.47
CA ALA A 26 54.77 15.77 39.59
C ALA A 26 54.02 14.81 38.65
N ALA A 27 53.88 15.26 37.40
CA ALA A 27 53.88 14.38 36.25
C ALA A 27 55.16 13.52 36.24
N GLN A 28 55.00 12.20 36.22
CA GLN A 28 55.97 11.26 35.67
C GLN A 28 55.23 10.16 34.90
N PRO A 29 55.83 9.67 33.80
CA PRO A 29 55.13 8.96 32.75
C PRO A 29 54.76 7.54 33.19
N ALA A 30 53.56 7.10 32.82
CA ALA A 30 53.20 5.70 32.89
C ALA A 30 54.12 4.92 31.94
N ASN A 31 54.81 3.92 32.50
CA ASN A 31 55.59 2.94 31.75
C ASN A 31 54.70 2.35 30.64
N GLY A 32 55.05 2.66 29.40
CA GLY A 32 54.49 2.01 28.23
C GLY A 32 54.82 0.52 28.27
N ALA A 33 53.78 -0.31 28.26
CA ALA A 33 53.90 -1.61 27.63
C ALA A 33 54.37 -1.37 26.18
N PRO A 34 55.31 -2.16 25.63
CA PRO A 34 55.72 -1.98 24.25
C PRO A 34 54.47 -2.14 23.39
N ALA A 35 54.07 -1.07 22.72
CA ALA A 35 53.16 -1.17 21.60
C ALA A 35 53.81 -2.15 20.63
N THR A 36 53.20 -3.32 20.44
CA THR A 36 53.48 -4.14 19.27
C THR A 36 53.33 -3.21 18.07
N PRO A 37 54.38 -2.98 17.27
CA PRO A 37 54.26 -2.12 16.11
C PRO A 37 53.10 -2.65 15.27
N ALA A 38 52.12 -1.79 14.98
CA ALA A 38 51.13 -2.10 13.96
C ALA A 38 51.90 -2.57 12.72
N ALA A 39 51.59 -3.77 12.25
CA ALA A 39 52.19 -4.29 11.04
C ALA A 39 52.02 -3.23 9.94
N PRO A 40 53.07 -2.88 9.17
CA PRO A 40 52.91 -1.96 8.06
C PRO A 40 51.82 -2.51 7.14
N ALA A 41 50.84 -1.68 6.75
CA ALA A 41 49.86 -2.05 5.75
C ALA A 41 50.63 -2.60 4.53
N ALA A 42 50.36 -3.85 4.16
CA ALA A 42 50.98 -4.44 2.98
C ALA A 42 50.70 -3.53 1.78
N THR A 43 51.73 -3.12 1.06
CA THR A 43 51.57 -2.37 -0.19
C THR A 43 51.03 -3.34 -1.24
N GLY A 44 49.71 -3.42 -1.39
CA GLY A 44 49.07 -4.25 -2.39
C GLY A 44 49.38 -3.79 -3.82
N THR A 45 49.22 -4.71 -4.75
CA THR A 45 49.42 -4.50 -6.19
C THR A 45 48.11 -4.06 -6.83
N ALA A 46 48.13 -2.96 -7.57
CA ALA A 46 46.99 -2.50 -8.37
C ALA A 46 47.15 -2.96 -9.83
N HIS A 47 46.12 -3.63 -10.35
CA HIS A 47 45.95 -4.02 -11.75
C HIS A 47 44.89 -3.13 -12.40
N TYR A 48 45.06 -2.78 -13.67
CA TYR A 48 44.24 -1.82 -14.40
C TYR A 48 43.71 -2.41 -15.69
N ILE A 49 42.44 -2.17 -16.01
CA ILE A 49 41.81 -2.57 -17.29
C ILE A 49 41.22 -1.34 -17.98
N ASP A 50 41.55 -1.13 -19.26
CA ASP A 50 41.06 -0.01 -20.07
C ASP A 50 41.08 -0.32 -21.57
N ASN A 51 39.90 -0.52 -22.17
CA ASN A 51 39.76 -0.76 -23.60
C ASN A 51 39.49 0.52 -24.42
N ARG A 52 39.55 1.72 -23.81
CA ARG A 52 39.30 2.97 -24.52
C ARG A 52 40.42 3.26 -25.49
N SER A 53 40.08 3.95 -26.58
CA SER A 53 41.07 4.42 -27.55
C SER A 53 42.14 5.29 -26.86
N GLY A 54 43.41 4.98 -27.09
CA GLY A 54 44.55 5.71 -26.51
C GLY A 54 45.07 5.19 -25.16
N SER A 55 44.51 4.10 -24.62
CA SER A 55 44.96 3.51 -23.34
C SER A 55 46.31 2.77 -23.43
N ASN A 56 46.77 2.43 -24.64
CA ASN A 56 47.91 1.54 -24.88
C ASN A 56 47.77 0.16 -24.18
N CYS A 57 46.55 -0.34 -24.04
CA CYS A 57 46.29 -1.59 -23.35
C CYS A 57 46.92 -2.81 -24.04
N SER A 58 47.25 -3.84 -23.25
CA SER A 58 47.73 -5.12 -23.76
C SER A 58 47.51 -6.25 -22.74
N ASP A 59 46.79 -7.30 -23.13
CA ASP A 59 46.49 -8.47 -22.26
C ASP A 59 47.69 -9.38 -21.99
N THR A 60 48.82 -9.18 -22.68
CA THR A 60 50.06 -9.92 -22.42
C THR A 60 51.00 -9.18 -21.48
N GLY A 61 50.68 -7.94 -21.12
CA GLY A 61 51.42 -7.13 -20.15
C GLY A 61 51.08 -7.46 -18.69
N ALA A 62 51.77 -6.81 -17.75
CA ALA A 62 51.52 -7.01 -16.32
C ALA A 62 50.22 -6.37 -15.82
N GLY A 63 49.67 -5.39 -16.56
CA GLY A 63 48.48 -4.66 -16.16
C GLY A 63 48.64 -3.77 -14.92
N THR A 64 49.86 -3.60 -14.39
CA THR A 64 50.12 -2.89 -13.12
C THR A 64 50.39 -1.39 -13.25
N SER A 65 50.12 -0.80 -14.42
CA SER A 65 50.28 0.63 -14.68
C SER A 65 49.05 1.19 -15.41
N THR A 66 48.60 2.38 -15.02
CA THR A 66 47.50 3.09 -15.68
C THR A 66 47.82 3.48 -17.13
N THR A 67 49.09 3.53 -17.52
CA THR A 67 49.53 3.82 -18.91
C THR A 67 49.83 2.55 -19.71
N ALA A 68 49.73 1.38 -19.10
CA ALA A 68 49.86 0.07 -19.74
C ALA A 68 48.88 -0.95 -19.09
N PRO A 69 47.56 -0.69 -19.16
CA PRO A 69 46.54 -1.55 -18.58
C PRO A 69 46.31 -2.81 -19.44
N TRP A 70 45.52 -3.76 -18.94
CA TRP A 70 44.92 -4.80 -19.77
C TRP A 70 43.77 -4.24 -20.62
N CYS A 71 43.45 -4.90 -21.74
CA CYS A 71 42.34 -4.55 -22.62
C CYS A 71 41.05 -5.27 -22.19
N SER A 72 41.14 -6.55 -21.87
CA SER A 72 40.01 -7.46 -21.61
C SER A 72 40.04 -8.01 -20.18
N PHE A 73 39.04 -8.79 -19.80
CA PHE A 73 38.98 -9.46 -18.50
C PHE A 73 39.75 -10.78 -18.46
N ALA A 74 40.28 -11.26 -19.59
CA ALA A 74 40.95 -12.55 -19.68
C ALA A 74 42.11 -12.72 -18.66
N PRO A 75 42.98 -11.71 -18.43
CA PRO A 75 44.04 -11.84 -17.42
C PRO A 75 43.51 -11.90 -15.98
N ALA A 76 42.37 -11.26 -15.69
CA ALA A 76 41.78 -11.23 -14.35
C ALA A 76 41.23 -12.60 -13.92
N ALA A 77 40.75 -13.41 -14.87
CA ALA A 77 40.17 -14.74 -14.58
C ALA A 77 41.18 -15.74 -13.96
N SER A 78 42.48 -15.48 -14.07
CA SER A 78 43.54 -16.29 -13.44
C SER A 78 44.20 -15.59 -12.24
N LEU A 79 43.66 -14.45 -11.80
CA LEU A 79 44.22 -13.63 -10.74
C LEU A 79 43.56 -13.94 -9.40
N THR A 80 44.40 -14.08 -8.38
CA THR A 80 43.98 -14.08 -6.98
C THR A 80 44.54 -12.84 -6.31
N LEU A 81 43.66 -11.91 -5.95
CA LEU A 81 44.02 -10.69 -5.24
C LEU A 81 44.11 -10.99 -3.74
N GLY A 82 45.27 -10.70 -3.14
CA GLY A 82 45.53 -10.83 -1.72
C GLY A 82 45.22 -9.56 -0.92
N ALA A 83 45.69 -9.53 0.33
CA ALA A 83 45.52 -8.38 1.23
C ALA A 83 46.06 -7.06 0.63
N GLY A 84 45.14 -6.11 0.40
CA GLY A 84 45.42 -4.78 -0.15
C GLY A 84 45.56 -4.72 -1.68
N ASP A 85 45.53 -5.84 -2.39
CA ASP A 85 45.60 -5.85 -3.86
C ASP A 85 44.29 -5.29 -4.47
N SER A 86 44.37 -4.78 -5.70
CA SER A 86 43.23 -4.16 -6.37
C SER A 86 43.17 -4.48 -7.87
N LEU A 87 41.96 -4.68 -8.41
CA LEU A 87 41.65 -4.64 -9.83
C LEU A 87 40.78 -3.43 -10.13
N LEU A 88 41.25 -2.52 -10.97
CA LEU A 88 40.63 -1.23 -11.22
C LEU A 88 40.24 -1.07 -12.69
N LEU A 89 38.96 -0.83 -12.93
CA LEU A 89 38.37 -0.65 -14.26
C LEU A 89 38.31 0.84 -14.63
N ALA A 90 38.70 1.20 -15.85
CA ALA A 90 38.71 2.59 -16.27
C ALA A 90 37.30 3.19 -16.38
N ARG A 91 37.07 4.35 -15.74
CA ARG A 91 35.83 5.11 -15.88
C ARG A 91 35.56 5.51 -17.34
N GLY A 92 34.31 5.35 -17.78
CA GLY A 92 33.87 5.59 -19.16
C GLY A 92 34.21 4.47 -20.16
N ALA A 93 34.84 3.38 -19.72
CA ALA A 93 35.01 2.17 -20.53
C ALA A 93 33.80 1.23 -20.41
N SER A 94 33.65 0.32 -21.36
CA SER A 94 32.56 -0.66 -21.38
C SER A 94 33.00 -2.00 -21.95
N TRP A 95 32.56 -3.11 -21.35
CA TRP A 95 32.91 -4.47 -21.77
C TRP A 95 31.69 -5.35 -21.95
N SER A 96 31.70 -6.18 -23.00
CA SER A 96 30.74 -7.26 -23.26
C SER A 96 31.37 -8.61 -22.92
N GLU A 97 31.94 -8.70 -21.73
CA GLU A 97 32.68 -9.86 -21.22
C GLU A 97 32.24 -10.15 -19.79
N ARG A 98 32.29 -11.43 -19.39
CA ARG A 98 32.09 -11.83 -18.01
C ARG A 98 33.36 -11.57 -17.20
N LEU A 99 33.25 -10.82 -16.10
CA LEU A 99 34.36 -10.58 -15.19
C LEU A 99 34.42 -11.67 -14.12
N VAL A 100 35.58 -12.32 -14.01
CA VAL A 100 35.90 -13.30 -12.96
C VAL A 100 37.22 -12.89 -12.31
N VAL A 101 37.27 -12.86 -10.98
CA VAL A 101 38.48 -12.60 -10.20
C VAL A 101 38.31 -13.18 -8.79
N ALA A 102 39.37 -13.74 -8.20
CA ALA A 102 39.35 -14.19 -6.81
C ALA A 102 39.82 -13.07 -5.87
N LEU A 103 39.06 -12.79 -4.82
CA LEU A 103 39.30 -11.71 -3.85
C LEU A 103 39.49 -12.32 -2.45
N HIS A 104 40.73 -12.36 -1.93
CA HIS A 104 41.05 -12.91 -0.61
C HIS A 104 41.93 -11.93 0.16
N GLY A 105 41.29 -10.91 0.74
CA GLY A 105 41.95 -9.86 1.50
C GLY A 105 42.27 -10.24 2.93
N SER A 106 42.34 -9.22 3.78
CA SER A 106 42.35 -9.35 5.24
C SER A 106 41.53 -8.21 5.85
N ALA A 107 41.02 -8.37 7.08
CA ALA A 107 40.30 -7.31 7.78
C ALA A 107 41.04 -5.96 7.82
N ALA A 108 42.38 -5.97 7.88
CA ALA A 108 43.19 -4.75 7.89
C ALA A 108 43.49 -4.17 6.49
N ALA A 109 43.35 -4.97 5.44
CA ALA A 109 43.68 -4.62 4.06
C ALA A 109 42.85 -5.51 3.11
N PRO A 110 41.63 -5.09 2.72
CA PRO A 110 40.75 -5.90 1.87
C PRO A 110 41.25 -5.97 0.43
N ALA A 111 40.87 -7.03 -0.29
CA ALA A 111 41.07 -7.14 -1.74
C ALA A 111 39.97 -6.36 -2.47
N THR A 112 40.33 -5.53 -3.46
CA THR A 112 39.40 -4.56 -4.06
C THR A 112 39.16 -4.80 -5.55
N LEU A 113 37.90 -4.85 -5.96
CA LEU A 113 37.44 -4.63 -7.33
C LEU A 113 36.80 -3.25 -7.41
N GLY A 114 37.35 -2.35 -8.23
CA GLY A 114 36.92 -0.96 -8.24
C GLY A 114 37.07 -0.27 -9.59
N ALA A 115 36.94 1.06 -9.57
CA ALA A 115 37.11 1.92 -10.74
C ALA A 115 38.26 2.92 -10.56
N TYR A 116 38.90 3.34 -11.66
CA TYR A 116 39.91 4.40 -11.65
C TYR A 116 39.68 5.45 -12.76
N GLY A 117 40.33 6.61 -12.59
CA GLY A 117 40.19 7.74 -13.50
C GLY A 117 38.95 8.59 -13.20
N THR A 118 38.46 9.30 -14.22
CA THR A 118 37.34 10.26 -14.12
C THR A 118 36.24 9.93 -15.10
N GLY A 119 35.00 10.33 -14.80
CA GLY A 119 33.83 10.15 -15.68
C GLY A 119 32.83 9.13 -15.16
N ALA A 120 31.97 8.63 -16.05
CA ALA A 120 30.96 7.62 -15.72
C ALA A 120 31.60 6.33 -15.16
N ALA A 121 30.84 5.56 -14.37
CA ALA A 121 31.28 4.25 -13.91
C ALA A 121 31.62 3.32 -15.10
N PRO A 122 32.62 2.44 -14.97
CA PRO A 122 32.88 1.36 -15.94
C PRO A 122 31.64 0.49 -16.11
N ARG A 123 31.29 0.19 -17.37
CA ARG A 123 30.06 -0.54 -17.72
C ARG A 123 30.34 -2.00 -18.06
N ILE A 124 29.62 -2.91 -17.44
CA ILE A 124 29.64 -4.34 -17.77
C ILE A 124 28.30 -4.67 -18.43
N LEU A 125 28.37 -5.03 -19.71
CA LEU A 125 27.23 -5.20 -20.61
C LEU A 125 26.96 -6.69 -20.87
N PHE A 126 25.98 -6.96 -21.74
CA PHE A 126 25.65 -8.31 -22.19
C PHE A 126 26.85 -9.08 -22.75
N ASN A 127 26.90 -10.36 -22.43
CA ASN A 127 27.85 -11.34 -22.92
C ASN A 127 27.20 -12.74 -22.98
N ASP A 128 27.82 -13.68 -23.70
CA ASP A 128 27.26 -15.02 -23.96
C ASP A 128 27.04 -15.89 -22.69
N SER A 129 27.64 -15.54 -21.55
CA SER A 129 27.44 -16.27 -20.28
C SER A 129 26.24 -15.78 -19.48
N ALA A 130 25.65 -14.63 -19.87
CA ALA A 130 24.56 -13.95 -19.17
C ALA A 130 24.85 -13.58 -17.69
N ILE A 131 26.13 -13.54 -17.28
CA ILE A 131 26.55 -13.04 -15.96
C ILE A 131 27.54 -11.88 -16.17
N GLY A 132 27.33 -10.76 -15.48
CA GLY A 132 28.22 -9.60 -15.55
C GLY A 132 29.52 -9.83 -14.77
N VAL A 133 29.42 -9.94 -13.44
CA VAL A 133 30.52 -10.21 -12.51
C VAL A 133 30.23 -11.49 -11.75
N ASP A 134 31.18 -12.42 -11.71
CA ASP A 134 31.05 -13.70 -11.01
C ASP A 134 32.22 -13.90 -10.03
N LEU A 135 31.89 -13.91 -8.74
CA LEU A 135 32.82 -14.09 -7.62
C LEU A 135 32.50 -15.38 -6.89
N THR A 136 33.53 -16.15 -6.55
CA THR A 136 33.42 -17.37 -5.73
C THR A 136 34.23 -17.21 -4.46
N ASP A 137 33.58 -17.47 -3.32
CA ASP A 137 34.17 -17.44 -1.98
C ASP A 137 35.05 -16.19 -1.71
N PRO A 138 34.60 -14.96 -2.01
CA PRO A 138 35.39 -13.78 -1.67
C PRO A 138 35.48 -13.64 -0.15
N ASP A 139 36.64 -13.24 0.34
CA ASP A 139 36.95 -13.10 1.76
C ASP A 139 37.68 -11.77 1.99
N HIS A 140 37.21 -10.97 2.94
CA HIS A 140 37.64 -9.58 3.14
C HIS A 140 37.73 -8.78 1.82
N ALA A 141 36.59 -8.67 1.13
CA ALA A 141 36.50 -8.17 -0.23
C ALA A 141 35.66 -6.89 -0.35
N VAL A 142 36.09 -5.99 -1.23
CA VAL A 142 35.37 -4.76 -1.58
C VAL A 142 35.10 -4.73 -3.09
N VAL A 143 33.85 -4.58 -3.49
CA VAL A 143 33.45 -4.30 -4.88
C VAL A 143 32.78 -2.93 -4.92
N SER A 144 33.28 -2.03 -5.77
CA SER A 144 32.74 -0.68 -5.81
C SER A 144 32.78 0.06 -7.15
N GLY A 145 31.84 0.99 -7.31
CA GLY A 145 31.89 1.99 -8.38
C GLY A 145 31.64 1.46 -9.79
N LEU A 146 30.81 0.43 -9.94
CA LEU A 146 30.53 -0.24 -11.22
C LEU A 146 29.09 0.01 -11.70
N ASP A 147 28.90 -0.02 -13.01
CA ASP A 147 27.59 -0.02 -13.67
C ASP A 147 27.41 -1.36 -14.40
N ILE A 148 26.42 -2.16 -14.00
CA ILE A 148 26.27 -3.56 -14.40
C ILE A 148 24.83 -3.77 -14.91
N GLY A 149 24.70 -3.86 -16.23
CA GLY A 149 23.39 -3.88 -16.84
C GLY A 149 23.35 -3.47 -18.31
N ALA A 150 22.42 -4.06 -19.06
CA ALA A 150 22.14 -3.66 -20.44
C ALA A 150 20.77 -4.16 -20.92
N LYS A 151 20.17 -3.43 -21.86
CA LYS A 151 19.05 -3.91 -22.67
C LYS A 151 19.55 -4.60 -23.94
N THR A 152 18.82 -5.63 -24.39
CA THR A 152 18.97 -6.21 -25.72
C THR A 152 18.45 -5.23 -26.78
N ALA A 153 18.70 -5.51 -28.07
CA ALA A 153 18.14 -4.73 -29.17
C ALA A 153 16.59 -4.74 -29.20
N ALA A 154 15.96 -5.75 -28.60
CA ALA A 154 14.51 -5.86 -28.46
C ALA A 154 13.96 -5.10 -27.23
N GLY A 155 14.83 -4.46 -26.45
CA GLY A 155 14.46 -3.69 -25.26
C GLY A 155 14.32 -4.52 -23.98
N THR A 156 14.64 -5.82 -24.01
CA THR A 156 14.56 -6.71 -22.84
C THR A 156 15.85 -6.70 -22.02
N SER A 157 15.77 -7.09 -20.74
CA SER A 157 16.95 -7.31 -19.88
C SER A 157 17.93 -8.33 -20.49
N ALA A 158 19.22 -7.98 -20.57
CA ALA A 158 20.19 -8.77 -21.33
C ALA A 158 20.99 -9.76 -20.49
N LEU A 159 21.46 -9.36 -19.30
CA LEU A 159 22.13 -10.27 -18.37
C LEU A 159 21.08 -11.04 -17.57
N SER A 160 21.34 -12.30 -17.21
CA SER A 160 20.54 -13.00 -16.20
C SER A 160 20.88 -12.50 -14.80
N TYR A 161 22.17 -12.35 -14.53
CA TYR A 161 22.71 -11.91 -13.25
C TYR A 161 23.70 -10.77 -13.46
N GLY A 162 23.50 -9.66 -12.74
CA GLY A 162 24.43 -8.54 -12.76
C GLY A 162 25.73 -8.90 -12.05
N LEU A 163 25.71 -8.86 -10.72
CA LEU A 163 26.79 -9.31 -9.84
C LEU A 163 26.34 -10.57 -9.10
N MET A 164 27.01 -11.69 -9.31
CA MET A 164 26.78 -12.94 -8.59
C MET A 164 27.97 -13.26 -7.68
N VAL A 165 27.70 -13.46 -6.40
CA VAL A 165 28.65 -13.87 -5.37
C VAL A 165 28.21 -15.21 -4.80
N THR A 166 28.99 -16.26 -5.07
CA THR A 166 28.67 -17.62 -4.64
C THR A 166 29.63 -18.09 -3.56
N TYR A 167 29.11 -18.42 -2.39
CA TYR A 167 29.84 -19.13 -1.35
C TYR A 167 29.62 -20.64 -1.48
N THR A 168 30.72 -21.38 -1.54
CA THR A 168 30.75 -22.85 -1.68
C THR A 168 31.28 -23.56 -0.43
N SER A 169 31.70 -22.79 0.57
CA SER A 169 32.15 -23.26 1.89
C SER A 169 31.78 -22.26 2.99
N PRO A 170 31.66 -22.68 4.27
CA PRO A 170 31.42 -21.76 5.37
C PRO A 170 32.72 -21.12 5.92
N GLY A 171 32.57 -20.04 6.70
CA GLY A 171 33.66 -19.41 7.45
C GLY A 171 34.40 -18.29 6.70
N HIS A 172 33.68 -17.51 5.91
CA HIS A 172 34.20 -16.29 5.26
C HIS A 172 33.78 -15.05 6.04
N ASP A 173 34.56 -13.98 5.91
CA ASP A 173 34.35 -12.71 6.60
C ASP A 173 34.37 -11.52 5.63
N ASP A 174 33.64 -10.46 5.97
CA ASP A 174 33.71 -9.12 5.36
C ASP A 174 33.53 -9.05 3.82
N LEU A 175 32.29 -8.91 3.35
CA LEU A 175 31.97 -8.54 1.97
C LEU A 175 31.36 -7.13 1.92
N THR A 176 32.00 -6.19 1.23
CA THR A 176 31.46 -4.85 0.98
C THR A 176 31.14 -4.64 -0.49
N LEU A 177 29.87 -4.35 -0.80
CA LEU A 177 29.36 -4.00 -2.11
C LEU A 177 28.87 -2.55 -2.05
N SER A 178 29.50 -1.62 -2.79
CA SER A 178 29.17 -0.20 -2.63
C SER A 178 29.26 0.65 -3.88
N ASP A 179 28.45 1.71 -3.95
CA ASP A 179 28.47 2.64 -5.09
C ASP A 179 28.24 1.92 -6.44
N LEU A 180 27.31 0.96 -6.46
CA LEU A 180 26.99 0.12 -7.62
C LEU A 180 25.68 0.57 -8.27
N SER A 181 25.62 0.48 -9.59
CA SER A 181 24.39 0.57 -10.39
C SER A 181 24.14 -0.81 -11.00
N VAL A 182 23.07 -1.49 -10.59
CA VAL A 182 22.66 -2.79 -11.16
C VAL A 182 21.31 -2.61 -11.84
N HIS A 183 21.26 -2.83 -13.15
CA HIS A 183 20.04 -2.56 -13.90
C HIS A 183 19.82 -3.49 -15.08
N ASP A 184 18.55 -3.62 -15.51
CA ASP A 184 18.20 -4.41 -16.70
C ASP A 184 18.71 -5.87 -16.65
N ASN A 185 18.67 -6.51 -15.48
CA ASN A 185 19.04 -7.92 -15.28
C ASN A 185 17.80 -8.81 -15.21
N ARG A 186 17.75 -9.87 -16.02
CA ARG A 186 16.58 -10.73 -16.24
C ARG A 186 16.15 -11.51 -14.99
N ILE A 187 17.09 -11.89 -14.12
CA ILE A 187 16.81 -12.63 -12.89
C ILE A 187 17.18 -11.79 -11.67
N VAL A 188 18.45 -11.41 -11.48
CA VAL A 188 18.87 -10.63 -10.30
C VAL A 188 19.90 -9.57 -10.66
N GLY A 189 19.76 -8.37 -10.11
CA GLY A 189 20.79 -7.32 -10.16
C GLY A 189 22.05 -7.70 -9.36
N LEU A 190 21.88 -7.90 -8.04
CA LEU A 190 22.94 -8.28 -7.10
C LEU A 190 22.52 -9.55 -6.34
N PHE A 191 23.28 -10.63 -6.51
CA PHE A 191 22.95 -11.94 -5.95
C PHE A 191 24.07 -12.47 -5.05
N VAL A 192 23.86 -12.47 -3.74
CA VAL A 192 24.74 -13.13 -2.75
C VAL A 192 24.08 -14.45 -2.34
N ARG A 193 24.78 -15.57 -2.55
CA ARG A 193 24.22 -16.88 -2.28
C ARG A 193 25.18 -17.84 -1.60
N ASN A 194 24.62 -18.71 -0.77
CA ASN A 194 25.31 -19.89 -0.27
C ASN A 194 24.86 -21.14 -1.04
N THR A 195 25.80 -22.01 -1.39
CA THR A 195 25.54 -23.35 -1.96
C THR A 195 26.13 -24.49 -1.12
N ALA A 196 26.85 -24.17 -0.05
CA ALA A 196 27.42 -25.15 0.86
C ALA A 196 26.34 -25.75 1.77
N ASN A 197 26.46 -27.05 2.06
CA ASN A 197 25.69 -27.63 3.16
C ASN A 197 26.31 -27.23 4.50
N THR A 198 25.48 -26.82 5.44
CA THR A 198 25.89 -26.32 6.76
C THR A 198 25.16 -27.03 7.89
N THR A 199 25.59 -26.74 9.12
CA THR A 199 24.83 -26.96 10.34
C THR A 199 24.27 -25.63 10.83
N ASN A 200 23.27 -25.67 11.70
CA ASN A 200 22.59 -24.51 12.26
C ASN A 200 23.54 -23.58 13.06
N ALA A 201 24.68 -24.10 13.53
CA ALA A 201 25.71 -23.33 14.23
C ALA A 201 26.77 -22.69 13.31
N GLN A 202 26.79 -23.03 12.02
CA GLN A 202 27.79 -22.51 11.08
C GLN A 202 27.31 -21.25 10.38
N THR A 203 28.18 -20.25 10.38
CA THR A 203 28.05 -19.06 9.54
C THR A 203 28.83 -19.25 8.25
N VAL A 204 28.20 -18.89 7.13
CA VAL A 204 28.86 -18.93 5.82
C VAL A 204 29.63 -17.66 5.58
N LEU A 205 28.98 -16.54 5.82
CA LEU A 205 29.57 -15.22 5.68
C LEU A 205 29.20 -14.36 6.90
N ASP A 206 30.22 -13.88 7.61
CA ASP A 206 30.08 -12.90 8.69
C ASP A 206 30.49 -11.51 8.19
N GLY A 207 29.61 -10.52 8.32
CA GLY A 207 29.87 -9.15 7.87
C GLY A 207 29.56 -8.92 6.39
N VAL A 208 28.32 -8.54 6.10
CA VAL A 208 27.89 -8.16 4.74
C VAL A 208 27.50 -6.69 4.73
N THR A 209 28.14 -5.86 3.92
CA THR A 209 27.76 -4.45 3.75
C THR A 209 27.35 -4.18 2.32
N ILE A 210 26.10 -3.79 2.12
CA ILE A 210 25.57 -3.31 0.84
C ILE A 210 25.22 -1.84 1.02
N SER A 211 25.92 -0.92 0.35
CA SER A 211 25.69 0.51 0.55
C SER A 211 25.72 1.36 -0.70
N ARG A 212 24.85 2.37 -0.79
CA ARG A 212 24.78 3.29 -1.95
C ARG A 212 24.64 2.53 -3.28
N VAL A 213 23.79 1.50 -3.30
CA VAL A 213 23.47 0.71 -4.49
C VAL A 213 22.18 1.22 -5.11
N THR A 214 22.18 1.44 -6.42
CA THR A 214 20.97 1.69 -7.20
C THR A 214 20.56 0.42 -7.95
N SER A 215 19.29 0.01 -7.81
CA SER A 215 18.69 -1.11 -8.53
C SER A 215 17.52 -0.63 -9.37
N THR A 216 17.45 -1.01 -10.64
CA THR A 216 16.29 -0.69 -11.48
C THR A 216 16.08 -1.67 -12.63
N HIS A 217 14.82 -1.95 -12.99
CA HIS A 217 14.44 -2.80 -14.11
C HIS A 217 15.02 -4.23 -14.04
N ASN A 218 15.39 -4.70 -12.85
CA ASN A 218 15.80 -6.08 -12.64
C ASN A 218 14.58 -6.97 -12.41
N GLY A 219 14.75 -8.30 -12.53
CA GLY A 219 13.78 -9.28 -12.04
C GLY A 219 13.64 -9.18 -10.53
N HIS A 220 14.74 -9.46 -9.83
CA HIS A 220 14.97 -9.10 -8.43
C HIS A 220 16.08 -8.07 -8.37
N GLY A 221 15.99 -7.12 -7.45
CA GLY A 221 17.04 -6.11 -7.31
C GLY A 221 18.28 -6.66 -6.59
N ILE A 222 18.13 -6.95 -5.30
CA ILE A 222 19.20 -7.40 -4.41
C ILE A 222 18.70 -8.63 -3.63
N VAL A 223 19.46 -9.72 -3.66
CA VAL A 223 19.07 -11.00 -3.03
C VAL A 223 20.22 -11.56 -2.21
N LEU A 224 19.93 -11.89 -0.95
CA LEU A 224 20.72 -12.77 -0.10
C LEU A 224 19.92 -14.07 0.09
N THR A 225 20.45 -15.21 -0.35
CA THR A 225 19.72 -16.48 -0.20
C THR A 225 20.61 -17.68 0.11
N ASN A 226 20.06 -18.63 0.84
CA ASN A 226 20.68 -19.92 1.07
C ASN A 226 20.09 -20.99 0.12
N GLN A 227 20.91 -21.49 -0.81
CA GLN A 227 20.56 -22.60 -1.70
C GLN A 227 21.17 -23.95 -1.23
N GLY A 228 21.97 -23.94 -0.16
CA GLY A 228 22.52 -25.12 0.47
C GLY A 228 21.61 -25.70 1.57
N ALA A 229 21.83 -26.96 1.95
CA ALA A 229 21.03 -27.59 3.02
C ALA A 229 21.61 -27.30 4.41
N VAL A 230 20.76 -26.94 5.37
CA VAL A 230 21.10 -26.92 6.80
C VAL A 230 20.70 -28.27 7.40
N THR A 231 21.68 -29.04 7.84
CA THR A 231 21.55 -30.49 8.03
C THR A 231 20.97 -30.94 9.38
N ASP A 232 20.89 -30.03 10.36
CA ASP A 232 20.51 -30.32 11.75
C ASP A 232 19.44 -29.37 12.32
N ILE A 233 18.53 -28.88 11.46
CA ILE A 233 17.40 -28.06 11.89
C ILE A 233 16.44 -28.90 12.79
N PRO A 234 16.08 -28.43 14.00
CA PRO A 234 15.09 -29.07 14.86
C PRO A 234 13.66 -29.01 14.29
N THR A 235 12.84 -30.00 14.64
CA THR A 235 11.39 -30.01 14.36
C THR A 235 10.62 -30.13 15.68
N PRO A 236 9.75 -29.18 16.05
CA PRO A 236 9.47 -27.93 15.32
C PRO A 236 10.66 -26.95 15.39
N GLN A 237 10.72 -26.02 14.43
CA GLN A 237 11.73 -24.97 14.43
C GLN A 237 11.45 -23.96 15.54
N SER A 238 12.48 -23.18 15.91
CA SER A 238 12.37 -22.12 16.92
C SER A 238 13.31 -20.96 16.59
N PRO A 239 13.05 -19.74 17.09
CA PRO A 239 13.92 -18.59 16.92
C PRO A 239 15.40 -18.90 17.19
N GLY A 240 16.26 -18.49 16.24
CA GLY A 240 17.71 -18.73 16.30
C GLY A 240 18.16 -20.16 16.00
N ASN A 241 17.23 -21.10 15.77
CA ASN A 241 17.54 -22.48 15.39
C ASN A 241 16.83 -22.93 14.10
N SER A 242 16.62 -22.01 13.17
CA SER A 242 16.01 -22.25 11.86
C SER A 242 17.02 -22.19 10.69
N GLY A 243 18.32 -22.10 10.98
CA GLY A 243 19.36 -21.88 9.97
C GLY A 243 19.52 -20.42 9.55
N SER A 244 19.08 -19.45 10.37
CA SER A 244 19.17 -18.02 10.10
C SER A 244 20.59 -17.45 10.19
N ASN A 245 21.61 -18.24 10.55
CA ASN A 245 22.98 -17.77 10.73
C ASN A 245 23.87 -17.94 9.48
N VAL A 246 23.31 -18.29 8.31
CA VAL A 246 24.09 -18.43 7.07
C VAL A 246 24.78 -17.12 6.72
N PHE A 247 24.06 -16.01 6.78
CA PHE A 247 24.61 -14.66 6.68
C PHE A 247 24.46 -13.93 8.01
N ALA A 248 25.57 -13.56 8.65
CA ALA A 248 25.56 -12.83 9.92
C ALA A 248 26.03 -11.38 9.73
N HIS A 249 25.54 -10.48 10.58
CA HIS A 249 25.92 -9.06 10.61
C HIS A 249 25.78 -8.38 9.24
N VAL A 250 24.54 -8.34 8.75
CA VAL A 250 24.20 -7.76 7.45
C VAL A 250 23.81 -6.29 7.62
N LEU A 251 24.46 -5.38 6.90
CA LEU A 251 24.14 -3.96 6.80
C LEU A 251 23.75 -3.59 5.37
N VAL A 252 22.51 -3.14 5.19
CA VAL A 252 22.02 -2.50 3.98
C VAL A 252 21.81 -1.01 4.28
N ASP A 253 22.58 -0.13 3.62
CA ASP A 253 22.63 1.30 3.97
C ASP A 253 22.60 2.21 2.72
N GLY A 254 21.53 2.98 2.56
CA GLY A 254 21.45 3.98 1.50
C GLY A 254 21.24 3.39 0.10
N ILE A 255 20.49 2.29 -0.02
CA ILE A 255 20.11 1.77 -1.34
C ILE A 255 18.95 2.57 -1.94
N HIS A 256 18.85 2.58 -3.26
CA HIS A 256 17.74 3.15 -4.01
C HIS A 256 17.25 2.12 -5.03
N GLN A 257 16.08 1.54 -4.80
CA GLN A 257 15.46 0.58 -5.70
C GLN A 257 14.23 1.17 -6.33
N THR A 258 14.14 1.09 -7.65
CA THR A 258 13.01 1.64 -8.41
C THR A 258 12.68 0.82 -9.63
N ALA A 259 11.40 0.51 -9.81
CA ALA A 259 10.89 -0.15 -11.02
C ALA A 259 11.65 -1.45 -11.35
N ASP A 260 11.91 -2.30 -10.35
CA ASP A 260 12.38 -3.68 -10.57
C ASP A 260 11.20 -4.50 -11.16
N ASP A 261 10.92 -4.22 -12.43
CA ASP A 261 9.80 -4.74 -13.25
C ASP A 261 10.28 -5.76 -14.30
N ASN A 262 11.57 -6.07 -14.30
CA ASN A 262 12.24 -6.90 -15.31
C ASN A 262 12.09 -6.39 -16.77
N ASN A 263 11.90 -5.08 -16.97
CA ASN A 263 11.45 -4.49 -18.23
C ASN A 263 10.08 -5.03 -18.72
N ASN A 264 9.20 -5.37 -17.77
CA ASN A 264 7.82 -5.81 -17.95
C ASN A 264 7.67 -6.93 -19.01
N PRO A 265 8.35 -8.08 -18.84
CA PRO A 265 8.20 -9.19 -19.76
C PRO A 265 6.78 -9.74 -19.65
N PRO A 266 6.27 -10.41 -20.69
CA PRO A 266 5.06 -11.21 -20.55
C PRO A 266 5.18 -12.14 -19.33
N VAL A 267 4.11 -12.25 -18.53
CA VAL A 267 4.11 -13.00 -17.25
C VAL A 267 4.52 -14.47 -17.44
N ASP A 268 4.23 -15.05 -18.60
CA ASP A 268 4.60 -16.41 -19.02
C ASP A 268 6.09 -16.59 -19.35
N GLU A 269 6.83 -15.50 -19.54
CA GLU A 269 8.28 -15.53 -19.79
C GLU A 269 9.12 -15.28 -18.53
N VAL A 270 8.49 -15.07 -17.38
CA VAL A 270 9.18 -14.87 -16.09
C VAL A 270 9.70 -16.21 -15.60
N PHE A 271 11.04 -16.36 -15.56
CA PHE A 271 11.71 -17.56 -15.06
C PHE A 271 11.62 -17.64 -13.52
N SER A 272 11.32 -18.82 -12.97
CA SER A 272 11.43 -19.11 -11.53
C SER A 272 12.76 -19.79 -11.21
N GLN A 273 13.64 -19.13 -10.46
CA GLN A 273 14.89 -19.74 -9.96
C GLN A 273 15.18 -19.45 -8.49
N ILE A 274 14.58 -18.42 -7.88
CA ILE A 274 14.83 -18.01 -6.49
C ILE A 274 13.55 -18.21 -5.71
N ASP A 275 12.48 -17.55 -6.15
CA ASP A 275 11.08 -17.78 -5.74
C ASP A 275 10.20 -17.84 -7.00
N ALA A 276 8.88 -17.93 -6.87
CA ALA A 276 7.92 -18.17 -7.97
C ALA A 276 7.81 -17.03 -9.02
N GLY A 277 8.95 -16.57 -9.57
CA GLY A 277 9.10 -15.57 -10.61
C GLY A 277 10.14 -14.49 -10.24
N CYS A 278 9.73 -13.23 -10.42
CA CYS A 278 10.44 -11.99 -10.07
C CYS A 278 9.72 -11.21 -8.94
N PRO A 279 9.34 -11.85 -7.82
CA PRO A 279 8.43 -11.23 -6.85
C PRO A 279 9.02 -10.03 -6.10
N ASP A 280 10.31 -10.02 -5.77
CA ASP A 280 10.82 -9.13 -4.72
C ASP A 280 11.94 -8.21 -5.18
N SER A 281 12.02 -7.01 -4.58
CA SER A 281 13.13 -6.08 -4.85
C SER A 281 14.33 -6.31 -3.96
N LEU A 282 14.14 -6.34 -2.64
CA LEU A 282 15.16 -6.71 -1.67
C LEU A 282 14.72 -7.99 -0.98
N ALA A 283 15.37 -9.10 -1.27
CA ALA A 283 15.11 -10.37 -0.59
C ALA A 283 16.26 -10.71 0.35
N ILE A 284 15.96 -10.84 1.64
CA ILE A 284 16.93 -11.26 2.65
C ILE A 284 16.43 -12.56 3.26
N SER A 285 17.20 -13.64 3.06
CA SER A 285 16.90 -14.92 3.71
C SER A 285 18.08 -15.58 4.38
N SER A 286 17.77 -16.39 5.40
CA SER A 286 18.75 -17.10 6.24
C SER A 286 19.81 -16.16 6.83
N ALA A 287 19.36 -15.03 7.39
CA ALA A 287 20.24 -13.98 7.90
C ALA A 287 19.98 -13.57 9.35
N SER A 288 21.03 -13.19 10.07
CA SER A 288 20.96 -12.73 11.45
C SER A 288 21.72 -11.42 11.69
N ASN A 289 21.29 -10.64 12.67
CA ASN A 289 21.87 -9.32 12.99
C ASN A 289 21.82 -8.38 11.77
N VAL A 290 20.62 -8.23 11.20
CA VAL A 290 20.38 -7.47 9.97
C VAL A 290 20.06 -6.02 10.33
N THR A 291 20.63 -5.05 9.61
CA THR A 291 20.24 -3.63 9.68
C THR A 291 19.97 -3.12 8.27
N VAL A 292 18.74 -2.68 8.01
CA VAL A 292 18.36 -1.98 6.76
C VAL A 292 18.03 -0.54 7.12
N ARG A 293 18.81 0.42 6.61
CA ARG A 293 18.60 1.84 6.94
C ARG A 293 18.89 2.81 5.80
N ASN A 294 18.40 4.04 5.97
CA ASN A 294 18.64 5.17 5.08
C ASN A 294 18.28 4.91 3.60
N SER A 295 17.41 3.95 3.31
CA SER A 295 17.16 3.44 1.97
C SER A 295 15.82 3.88 1.41
N ILE A 296 15.70 3.88 0.09
CA ILE A 296 14.49 4.21 -0.67
C ILE A 296 14.13 3.02 -1.55
N LEU A 297 12.93 2.49 -1.35
CA LEU A 297 12.31 1.50 -2.22
C LEU A 297 11.04 2.17 -2.76
N ASP A 298 11.05 2.57 -4.04
CA ASP A 298 10.01 3.40 -4.66
C ASP A 298 9.56 2.77 -5.97
N GLY A 299 8.32 2.28 -6.04
CA GLY A 299 7.90 1.46 -7.17
C GLY A 299 8.68 0.16 -7.26
N SER A 300 9.15 -0.34 -6.12
CA SER A 300 9.80 -1.65 -5.99
C SER A 300 8.80 -2.79 -6.18
N ALA A 301 9.30 -3.95 -6.55
CA ALA A 301 8.56 -5.20 -6.74
C ALA A 301 7.51 -5.07 -7.85
N ALA A 302 7.91 -4.47 -8.97
CA ALA A 302 7.01 -4.04 -10.04
C ALA A 302 6.71 -5.11 -11.08
N CYS A 303 7.33 -6.28 -10.94
CA CYS A 303 7.18 -7.36 -11.89
C CYS A 303 5.82 -8.06 -11.71
N ARG A 304 5.02 -8.15 -12.78
CA ARG A 304 3.74 -8.87 -12.74
C ARG A 304 3.99 -10.37 -12.63
N THR A 305 3.48 -10.99 -11.58
CA THR A 305 3.62 -12.44 -11.32
C THR A 305 2.33 -13.01 -10.71
N GLY A 306 2.17 -14.34 -10.71
CA GLY A 306 1.07 -15.02 -10.02
C GLY A 306 1.34 -15.29 -8.53
N ALA A 307 2.56 -15.08 -8.07
CA ALA A 307 2.99 -15.20 -6.67
C ALA A 307 3.02 -13.83 -5.99
N GLY A 308 3.17 -13.79 -4.66
CA GLY A 308 3.39 -12.58 -3.88
C GLY A 308 4.46 -11.64 -4.42
N THR A 309 4.39 -10.34 -4.13
CA THR A 309 5.47 -9.38 -4.44
C THR A 309 5.68 -8.45 -3.26
N ALA A 310 6.93 -8.31 -2.81
CA ALA A 310 7.30 -7.42 -1.71
C ALA A 310 8.48 -6.50 -2.07
N ALA A 311 8.42 -5.25 -1.62
CA ALA A 311 9.60 -4.37 -1.75
C ALA A 311 10.77 -4.93 -0.91
N LEU A 312 10.50 -5.39 0.30
CA LEU A 312 11.41 -6.11 1.18
C LEU A 312 10.79 -7.45 1.63
N PHE A 313 11.40 -8.54 1.23
CA PHE A 313 11.08 -9.90 1.66
C PHE A 313 12.01 -10.36 2.79
N LEU A 314 11.43 -10.95 3.84
CA LEU A 314 12.13 -11.52 5.00
C LEU A 314 11.75 -12.98 5.23
N GLY A 315 12.67 -13.90 4.93
CA GLY A 315 12.48 -15.33 5.18
C GLY A 315 13.61 -15.93 6.02
N ASN A 316 13.32 -16.55 7.16
CA ASN A 316 14.34 -17.13 8.04
C ASN A 316 15.33 -16.07 8.53
N VAL A 317 14.80 -14.97 9.07
CA VAL A 317 15.57 -13.81 9.54
C VAL A 317 15.37 -13.60 11.04
N ASN A 318 16.46 -13.37 11.78
CA ASN A 318 16.36 -13.02 13.21
C ASN A 318 17.24 -11.85 13.62
N HIS A 319 16.80 -11.10 14.63
CA HIS A 319 17.49 -9.89 15.13
C HIS A 319 17.72 -8.87 14.00
N ALA A 320 16.63 -8.29 13.49
CA ALA A 320 16.69 -7.32 12.39
C ALA A 320 16.22 -5.94 12.84
N ILE A 321 16.86 -4.89 12.32
CA ILE A 321 16.45 -3.49 12.48
C ILE A 321 16.24 -2.89 11.10
N VAL A 322 15.00 -2.63 10.73
CA VAL A 322 14.62 -1.91 9.51
C VAL A 322 14.25 -0.50 9.93
N ALA A 323 15.16 0.47 9.77
CA ALA A 323 15.00 1.79 10.35
C ALA A 323 15.26 2.97 9.41
N ASN A 324 14.43 4.01 9.52
CA ASN A 324 14.58 5.27 8.81
C ASN A 324 14.68 5.12 7.28
N ASN A 325 13.85 4.25 6.70
CA ASN A 325 13.73 4.04 5.25
C ASN A 325 12.46 4.70 4.70
N MET A 326 12.40 4.85 3.37
CA MET A 326 11.18 5.14 2.62
C MET A 326 10.82 3.93 1.79
N MET A 327 9.61 3.40 1.95
CA MET A 327 9.08 2.30 1.16
C MET A 327 7.71 2.71 0.62
N VAL A 328 7.68 3.08 -0.65
CA VAL A 328 6.56 3.80 -1.25
C VAL A 328 6.20 3.24 -2.63
N ASN A 329 4.94 3.41 -3.00
CA ASN A 329 4.44 3.12 -4.34
C ASN A 329 4.69 1.67 -4.82
N THR A 330 4.77 0.65 -3.95
CA THR A 330 4.74 -0.74 -4.42
C THR A 330 3.54 -0.90 -5.35
N PRO A 331 3.72 -1.31 -6.61
CA PRO A 331 2.69 -1.12 -7.63
C PRO A 331 1.73 -2.30 -7.70
N ASN A 332 0.65 -2.10 -8.47
CA ASN A 332 -0.27 -3.17 -8.80
C ASN A 332 0.36 -4.21 -9.76
N THR A 333 0.77 -5.35 -9.23
CA THR A 333 1.30 -6.48 -9.99
C THR A 333 0.26 -7.56 -10.33
N GLY A 334 -0.97 -7.44 -9.81
CA GLY A 334 -2.08 -8.37 -10.06
C GLY A 334 -2.04 -9.69 -9.28
N ASN A 335 -1.30 -9.72 -8.17
CA ASN A 335 -0.99 -10.86 -7.31
C ASN A 335 -1.47 -10.68 -5.83
N PRO A 336 -1.20 -11.63 -4.91
CA PRO A 336 -1.76 -11.59 -3.55
C PRO A 336 -1.29 -10.45 -2.64
N ASP A 337 -0.03 -10.01 -2.72
CA ASP A 337 0.56 -9.22 -1.62
C ASP A 337 0.70 -7.75 -2.00
N MET A 338 1.67 -7.45 -2.89
CA MET A 338 2.01 -6.08 -3.32
C MET A 338 2.42 -5.17 -2.15
N VAL A 339 3.11 -5.75 -1.16
CA VAL A 339 3.40 -5.11 0.12
C VAL A 339 4.75 -4.39 0.11
N ALA A 340 4.96 -3.49 1.08
CA ALA A 340 6.30 -2.95 1.30
C ALA A 340 7.21 -3.95 2.03
N ILE A 341 6.76 -4.55 3.13
CA ILE A 341 7.51 -5.57 3.86
C ILE A 341 6.66 -6.83 3.99
N ASP A 342 7.23 -7.94 3.56
CA ASP A 342 6.68 -9.28 3.74
C ASP A 342 7.53 -10.08 4.74
N HIS A 343 6.94 -10.40 5.88
CA HIS A 343 7.44 -11.43 6.78
C HIS A 343 6.90 -12.80 6.34
N GLU A 344 7.56 -13.42 5.38
CA GLU A 344 7.16 -14.69 4.77
C GLU A 344 7.10 -15.81 5.83
N ALA A 345 8.24 -16.19 6.41
CA ALA A 345 8.32 -17.34 7.32
C ALA A 345 9.53 -17.27 8.26
N THR A 346 9.40 -17.87 9.44
CA THR A 346 10.48 -18.10 10.42
C THR A 346 11.24 -16.82 10.78
N THR A 347 10.49 -15.75 11.04
CA THR A 347 11.05 -14.45 11.41
C THR A 347 10.98 -14.21 12.91
N SER A 348 11.99 -13.56 13.49
CA SER A 348 11.94 -13.21 14.92
C SER A 348 12.76 -11.98 15.27
N ASP A 349 12.35 -11.27 16.32
CA ASP A 349 13.06 -10.11 16.85
C ASP A 349 13.34 -9.05 15.77
N VAL A 350 12.35 -8.76 14.92
CA VAL A 350 12.43 -7.74 13.88
C VAL A 350 11.84 -6.43 14.37
N THR A 351 12.65 -5.38 14.40
CA THR A 351 12.25 -4.01 14.72
C THR A 351 12.14 -3.17 13.46
N ILE A 352 10.92 -2.77 13.10
CA ILE A 352 10.61 -1.85 12.01
C ILE A 352 10.34 -0.48 12.62
N ALA A 353 11.26 0.47 12.49
CA ALA A 353 11.16 1.73 13.22
C ALA A 353 11.54 3.02 12.47
N GLY A 354 10.73 4.07 12.63
CA GLY A 354 11.00 5.37 12.02
C GLY A 354 10.90 5.40 10.49
N ASN A 355 10.32 4.37 9.85
CA ASN A 355 10.18 4.32 8.40
C ASN A 355 8.98 5.14 7.92
N TYR A 356 9.00 5.50 6.65
CA TYR A 356 7.91 6.15 5.94
C TYR A 356 7.34 5.21 4.89
N PHE A 357 6.09 4.80 5.08
CA PHE A 357 5.33 3.94 4.18
C PHE A 357 4.20 4.74 3.55
N ALA A 358 4.16 4.81 2.23
CA ALA A 358 3.08 5.53 1.56
C ALA A 358 2.71 4.95 0.21
N ASP A 359 1.41 4.95 -0.08
CA ASP A 359 0.85 4.63 -1.40
C ASP A 359 1.28 3.26 -1.93
N ASN A 360 1.64 2.33 -1.04
CA ASN A 360 1.86 0.94 -1.42
C ASN A 360 0.50 0.33 -1.78
N TYR A 361 0.46 -0.38 -2.91
CA TYR A 361 -0.77 -0.95 -3.42
C TYR A 361 -1.35 -1.96 -2.42
N GLY A 362 -0.50 -2.84 -1.86
CA GLY A 362 -0.76 -3.68 -0.69
C GLY A 362 -0.44 -3.02 0.64
N GLY A 363 -0.52 -3.80 1.71
CA GLY A 363 -0.17 -3.37 3.06
C GLY A 363 1.28 -2.89 3.16
N ALA A 364 1.58 -2.07 4.17
CA ALA A 364 2.96 -1.67 4.43
C ALA A 364 3.78 -2.80 5.05
N ILE A 365 3.20 -3.53 6.00
CA ILE A 365 3.84 -4.64 6.71
C ILE A 365 2.87 -5.81 6.74
N GLU A 366 3.34 -6.96 6.30
CA GLU A 366 2.59 -8.19 6.31
C GLU A 366 3.30 -9.25 7.15
N TYR A 367 2.55 -9.91 8.02
CA TYR A 367 2.97 -11.07 8.79
C TYR A 367 2.26 -12.31 8.24
N LEU A 368 2.95 -13.05 7.37
CA LEU A 368 2.43 -14.30 6.82
C LEU A 368 2.43 -15.39 7.89
N ALA A 369 1.33 -16.13 7.93
CA ALA A 369 1.09 -17.23 8.85
C ALA A 369 0.46 -18.39 8.09
N ILE A 370 1.08 -18.80 6.98
CA ILE A 370 0.55 -19.81 6.05
C ILE A 370 1.43 -21.06 5.89
N HIS A 371 2.62 -21.09 6.48
CA HIS A 371 3.60 -22.17 6.23
C HIS A 371 3.49 -23.37 7.21
N GLY A 372 2.48 -23.38 8.08
CA GLY A 372 2.18 -24.52 8.94
C GLY A 372 3.09 -24.64 10.16
N PRO A 373 3.19 -25.84 10.78
CA PRO A 373 3.68 -25.98 12.16
C PRO A 373 5.20 -25.81 12.37
N ASN A 374 5.98 -25.65 11.30
CA ASN A 374 7.43 -25.37 11.38
C ASN A 374 7.76 -23.89 11.26
N ASP A 375 6.75 -23.04 11.13
CA ASP A 375 6.87 -21.60 11.00
C ASP A 375 6.73 -20.91 12.37
N PHE A 376 7.25 -19.69 12.47
CA PHE A 376 7.06 -18.78 13.60
C PHE A 376 7.28 -17.33 13.15
N SER A 377 6.57 -16.40 13.79
CA SER A 377 6.78 -14.96 13.64
C SER A 377 6.59 -14.28 15.01
N THR A 378 7.68 -14.02 15.73
CA THR A 378 7.64 -13.69 17.16
C THR A 378 8.63 -12.61 17.57
N GLY A 379 8.31 -11.79 18.57
CA GLY A 379 9.20 -10.74 19.08
C GLY A 379 9.29 -9.52 18.18
N ASN A 380 8.35 -9.37 17.24
CA ASN A 380 8.39 -8.29 16.25
C ASN A 380 7.89 -6.97 16.83
N THR A 381 8.39 -5.84 16.31
CA THR A 381 7.97 -4.50 16.73
C THR A 381 7.84 -3.58 15.52
N ALA A 382 6.72 -2.89 15.38
CA ALA A 382 6.54 -1.78 14.45
C ALA A 382 6.33 -0.48 15.25
N THR A 383 7.33 0.40 15.28
CA THR A 383 7.28 1.60 16.13
C THR A 383 7.75 2.91 15.51
N ALA A 384 7.13 4.03 15.89
CA ALA A 384 7.51 5.36 15.42
C ALA A 384 7.52 5.52 13.87
N ASN A 385 6.83 4.63 13.15
CA ASN A 385 6.69 4.70 11.71
C ASN A 385 5.58 5.67 11.32
N VAL A 386 5.60 6.06 10.04
CA VAL A 386 4.59 6.87 9.39
C VAL A 386 3.94 6.04 8.29
N PHE A 387 2.61 5.92 8.31
CA PHE A 387 1.81 5.17 7.35
C PHE A 387 0.80 6.09 6.66
N LEU A 388 0.88 6.25 5.34
CA LEU A 388 -0.06 7.06 4.56
C LEU A 388 -0.62 6.24 3.40
N ARG A 389 -1.90 5.91 3.46
CA ARG A 389 -2.65 5.31 2.34
C ARG A 389 -2.00 4.01 1.81
N ASN A 390 -1.64 3.10 2.68
CA ASN A 390 -1.17 1.77 2.29
C ASN A 390 -2.37 0.82 2.16
N GLY A 391 -2.35 -0.05 1.16
CA GLY A 391 -3.43 -1.01 0.94
C GLY A 391 -4.76 -0.36 0.54
N VAL A 392 -4.74 0.93 0.16
CA VAL A 392 -5.97 1.68 -0.14
C VAL A 392 -6.57 1.39 -1.50
N SER A 393 -5.80 0.75 -2.40
CA SER A 393 -6.31 0.51 -3.74
C SER A 393 -7.32 -0.62 -3.71
N HIS A 394 -8.52 -0.29 -4.19
CA HIS A 394 -9.77 -1.03 -4.08
C HIS A 394 -9.79 -2.39 -4.79
N ALA A 395 -8.66 -2.85 -5.31
CA ALA A 395 -8.56 -3.93 -6.28
C ALA A 395 -7.54 -5.02 -5.91
N ILE A 396 -7.17 -5.19 -4.63
CA ILE A 396 -6.32 -6.32 -4.21
C ILE A 396 -7.14 -7.61 -4.04
N PRO A 397 -6.57 -8.77 -4.41
CA PRO A 397 -7.14 -10.09 -4.15
C PRO A 397 -7.41 -10.47 -2.69
N TYR A 398 -6.69 -9.86 -1.77
CA TYR A 398 -6.87 -9.95 -0.33
C TYR A 398 -6.98 -8.51 0.10
N PRO A 399 -8.11 -8.06 0.63
CA PRO A 399 -8.23 -6.64 0.90
C PRO A 399 -7.19 -6.29 1.98
N GLY A 400 -6.12 -5.63 1.53
CA GLY A 400 -5.05 -5.07 2.34
C GLY A 400 -5.60 -3.90 3.12
N ASP A 401 -6.54 -4.13 4.03
CA ASP A 401 -7.36 -3.07 4.64
C ASP A 401 -6.62 -2.28 5.71
N GLY A 402 -5.30 -2.22 5.63
CA GLY A 402 -4.52 -1.43 6.55
C GLY A 402 -3.04 -1.57 6.32
N ALA A 403 -2.32 -0.71 7.00
CA ALA A 403 -0.88 -0.66 6.89
C ALA A 403 -0.20 -1.93 7.44
N ILE A 404 -0.76 -2.57 8.47
CA ILE A 404 -0.16 -3.74 9.12
C ILE A 404 -1.17 -4.88 9.15
N ALA A 405 -0.79 -6.04 8.63
CA ALA A 405 -1.69 -7.20 8.52
C ALA A 405 -1.05 -8.48 9.07
N GLN A 406 -1.84 -9.31 9.73
CA GLN A 406 -1.57 -10.75 9.75
C GLN A 406 -2.37 -11.42 8.64
N VAL A 407 -1.71 -12.23 7.81
CA VAL A 407 -2.35 -13.01 6.73
C VAL A 407 -2.23 -14.50 7.01
N GLY A 408 -3.37 -15.17 7.07
CA GLY A 408 -3.43 -16.59 7.44
C GLY A 408 -3.37 -16.82 8.95
N GLY A 409 -3.67 -18.06 9.37
CA GLY A 409 -3.80 -18.43 10.79
C GLY A 409 -3.20 -19.78 11.13
N SER A 410 -2.22 -20.26 10.37
CA SER A 410 -1.56 -21.56 10.61
C SER A 410 -0.63 -21.55 11.83
N ILE A 411 -0.19 -20.36 12.25
CA ILE A 411 0.62 -20.11 13.45
C ILE A 411 0.09 -18.90 14.21
N ALA A 412 0.41 -18.81 15.50
CA ALA A 412 0.26 -17.56 16.25
C ALA A 412 1.45 -16.65 15.89
N THR A 413 1.15 -15.40 15.54
CA THR A 413 2.17 -14.37 15.35
C THR A 413 2.08 -13.37 16.50
N ASP A 414 3.19 -12.77 16.90
CA ASP A 414 3.17 -11.69 17.90
C ASP A 414 3.97 -10.47 17.42
N ALA A 415 3.42 -9.29 17.70
CA ALA A 415 4.03 -8.02 17.38
C ALA A 415 3.60 -6.92 18.35
N THR A 416 4.51 -6.00 18.64
CA THR A 416 4.20 -4.72 19.31
C THR A 416 4.06 -3.62 18.28
N ILE A 417 2.84 -3.10 18.13
CA ILE A 417 2.51 -2.01 17.21
C ILE A 417 2.34 -0.73 18.04
N SER A 418 3.34 0.14 18.05
CA SER A 418 3.33 1.27 18.98
C SER A 418 3.87 2.59 18.43
N ASP A 419 3.35 3.70 18.94
CA ASP A 419 3.89 5.03 18.63
C ASP A 419 3.88 5.39 17.13
N ASN A 420 3.05 4.76 16.31
CA ASN A 420 3.01 5.08 14.88
C ASN A 420 2.09 6.28 14.59
N LEU A 421 2.36 6.99 13.49
CA LEU A 421 1.45 8.00 12.91
C LEU A 421 0.84 7.40 11.65
N ALA A 422 -0.48 7.50 11.50
CA ALA A 422 -1.18 6.86 10.41
C ALA A 422 -2.25 7.77 9.81
N PHE A 423 -2.31 7.84 8.50
CA PHE A 423 -3.51 8.20 7.75
C PHE A 423 -3.87 6.99 6.89
N GLU A 424 -4.63 6.07 7.49
CA GLU A 424 -5.03 4.81 6.85
C GLU A 424 -6.56 4.70 6.83
N PRO A 425 -7.20 4.96 5.67
CA PRO A 425 -8.66 4.95 5.53
C PRO A 425 -9.34 3.66 6.00
N TYR A 426 -8.63 2.53 5.91
CA TYR A 426 -9.15 1.21 6.27
C TYR A 426 -8.69 0.71 7.64
N GLY A 427 -7.80 1.45 8.31
CA GLY A 427 -7.28 1.12 9.62
C GLY A 427 -5.78 0.86 9.64
N LEU A 428 -5.17 0.90 10.82
CA LEU A 428 -3.74 0.63 10.97
C LEU A 428 -3.45 -0.87 11.00
N LEU A 429 -4.27 -1.63 11.73
CA LEU A 429 -4.05 -3.06 11.99
C LEU A 429 -5.23 -3.90 11.47
N THR A 430 -4.89 -4.96 10.74
CA THR A 430 -5.87 -5.89 10.16
C THR A 430 -5.50 -7.36 10.32
N ALA A 431 -6.50 -8.22 10.19
CA ALA A 431 -6.37 -9.67 10.17
C ALA A 431 -7.08 -10.25 8.94
N GLN A 432 -6.37 -11.01 8.12
CA GLN A 432 -6.84 -11.47 6.81
C GLN A 432 -6.69 -12.99 6.66
N LEU A 433 -7.51 -13.60 5.79
CA LEU A 433 -7.46 -15.05 5.48
C LEU A 433 -7.46 -15.99 6.70
N GLY A 434 -8.23 -15.65 7.74
CA GLY A 434 -8.26 -16.41 8.99
C GLY A 434 -7.14 -16.06 9.97
N GLY A 435 -6.43 -14.96 9.76
CA GLY A 435 -5.49 -14.39 10.73
C GLY A 435 -6.16 -13.88 12.00
N ASP A 436 -5.32 -13.71 13.03
CA ASP A 436 -5.74 -13.38 14.40
C ASP A 436 -4.71 -12.48 15.09
N VAL A 437 -5.04 -11.19 15.20
CA VAL A 437 -4.18 -10.18 15.82
C VAL A 437 -4.42 -10.02 17.33
N THR A 438 -5.10 -10.96 18.00
CA THR A 438 -5.29 -10.91 19.47
C THR A 438 -3.97 -10.99 20.24
N HIS A 439 -2.93 -11.54 19.62
CA HIS A 439 -1.59 -11.63 20.17
C HIS A 439 -0.77 -10.35 19.99
N TYR A 440 -1.30 -9.34 19.28
CA TYR A 440 -0.59 -8.09 19.06
C TYR A 440 -0.86 -7.10 20.19
N THR A 441 0.18 -6.38 20.58
CA THR A 441 0.06 -5.26 21.52
C THR A 441 0.01 -3.96 20.72
N SER A 442 -1.16 -3.30 20.68
CA SER A 442 -1.30 -1.99 20.05
C SER A 442 -1.37 -0.87 21.11
N THR A 443 -0.47 0.12 21.03
CA THR A 443 -0.42 1.23 21.99
C THR A 443 0.08 2.54 21.38
N ASN A 444 -0.56 3.66 21.72
CA ASN A 444 -0.12 5.02 21.32
C ASN A 444 0.07 5.26 19.81
N ASN A 445 -0.67 4.52 18.97
CA ASN A 445 -0.78 4.83 17.56
C ASN A 445 -1.75 6.01 17.36
N ILE A 446 -1.44 6.92 16.44
CA ILE A 446 -2.20 8.15 16.20
C ILE A 446 -2.70 8.14 14.77
N ALA A 447 -4.02 8.07 14.60
CA ALA A 447 -4.66 8.27 13.32
C ALA A 447 -4.95 9.76 13.10
N THR A 448 -4.59 10.31 11.93
CA THR A 448 -4.95 11.67 11.51
C THR A 448 -6.14 11.67 10.57
N ASP A 449 -6.76 12.84 10.38
CA ASP A 449 -7.93 13.00 9.51
C ASP A 449 -7.59 13.21 8.04
N SER A 450 -6.36 13.69 7.81
CA SER A 450 -5.81 13.97 6.50
C SER A 450 -4.35 13.55 6.47
N ALA A 451 -3.90 13.11 5.30
CA ALA A 451 -2.49 12.94 5.01
C ALA A 451 -1.71 14.26 5.16
N ASP A 452 -2.34 15.41 4.86
CA ASP A 452 -1.71 16.73 4.96
C ASP A 452 -1.38 17.14 6.40
N ASP A 453 -1.98 16.47 7.38
CA ASP A 453 -1.69 16.70 8.79
C ASP A 453 -0.40 16.03 9.25
N ILE A 454 0.23 15.18 8.41
CA ILE A 454 1.50 14.53 8.68
C ILE A 454 2.60 15.17 7.81
N SER A 455 3.68 15.60 8.45
CA SER A 455 4.92 16.05 7.81
C SER A 455 6.06 15.10 8.18
N GLN A 456 6.82 14.62 7.21
CA GLN A 456 7.96 13.73 7.45
C GLN A 456 9.21 14.24 6.72
N ALA A 457 10.33 14.30 7.43
CA ALA A 457 11.52 15.04 6.99
C ALA A 457 12.20 14.47 5.73
N ALA A 458 12.20 13.15 5.54
CA ALA A 458 12.81 12.50 4.39
C ALA A 458 11.91 12.58 3.14
N ALA A 459 10.61 12.33 3.29
CA ALA A 459 9.62 12.43 2.21
C ALA A 459 9.54 13.85 1.63
N GLN A 460 9.76 14.86 2.47
CA GLN A 460 9.72 16.27 2.09
C GLN A 460 11.12 16.87 1.92
N PHE A 461 12.19 16.05 1.90
CA PHE A 461 13.57 16.54 1.89
C PHE A 461 13.89 17.31 0.61
N GLY A 462 14.36 18.55 0.77
CA GLY A 462 14.78 19.41 -0.34
C GLY A 462 13.64 19.94 -1.23
N ALA A 463 12.38 19.65 -0.91
CA ALA A 463 11.25 20.17 -1.66
C ALA A 463 10.93 21.64 -1.29
N ASN A 464 10.60 22.44 -2.31
CA ASN A 464 10.26 23.85 -2.15
C ASN A 464 8.92 24.04 -1.43
N GLY A 465 8.84 25.04 -0.55
CA GLY A 465 7.59 25.38 0.15
C GLY A 465 7.18 24.42 1.26
N THR A 466 8.07 23.50 1.65
CA THR A 466 7.85 22.61 2.80
C THR A 466 8.18 23.32 4.12
N PRO A 467 7.64 22.86 5.26
CA PRO A 467 7.93 23.44 6.58
C PRO A 467 9.35 23.09 7.10
N TRP A 468 10.12 22.28 6.36
CA TRP A 468 11.41 21.76 6.81
C TRP A 468 12.58 22.71 6.51
N GLY A 469 13.55 22.75 7.43
CA GLY A 469 14.78 23.50 7.29
C GLY A 469 15.98 22.75 7.89
N TYR A 470 17.18 23.11 7.44
CA TYR A 470 18.42 22.40 7.78
C TYR A 470 19.44 23.37 8.33
N GLN A 471 19.92 23.11 9.54
CA GLN A 471 20.66 24.10 10.33
C GLN A 471 21.85 23.48 11.05
N ARG A 472 22.80 24.35 11.40
CA ARG A 472 23.88 24.09 12.37
C ARG A 472 23.90 25.14 13.46
N ILE A 473 24.43 24.82 14.63
CA ILE A 473 24.71 25.84 15.66
C ILE A 473 26.12 26.42 15.46
N SER A 474 26.26 27.74 15.50
CA SER A 474 27.56 28.43 15.43
C SER A 474 27.51 29.70 16.29
N GLY A 475 28.47 29.85 17.22
CA GLY A 475 28.50 31.00 18.13
C GLY A 475 27.25 31.12 19.02
N GLY A 476 26.63 29.99 19.41
CA GLY A 476 25.41 29.96 20.21
C GLY A 476 24.12 30.25 19.45
N SER A 477 24.18 30.44 18.13
CA SER A 477 23.02 30.73 17.28
C SER A 477 22.86 29.69 16.17
N TRP A 478 21.62 29.35 15.82
CA TRP A 478 21.32 28.49 14.69
C TRP A 478 21.48 29.24 13.36
N LYS A 479 22.10 28.59 12.37
CA LYS A 479 22.33 29.11 11.02
C LYS A 479 21.89 28.07 10.00
N ALA A 480 21.20 28.51 8.94
CA ALA A 480 20.84 27.63 7.83
C ALA A 480 22.09 27.09 7.13
N LEU A 481 22.00 25.84 6.68
CA LEU A 481 23.00 25.19 5.85
C LEU A 481 22.66 25.42 4.37
N PRO A 482 23.64 25.70 3.50
CA PRO A 482 23.42 25.73 2.05
C PRO A 482 23.30 24.31 1.50
N TYR A 483 22.51 24.14 0.42
CA TYR A 483 22.42 22.88 -0.31
C TYR A 483 23.65 22.70 -1.21
N ASP A 484 24.27 21.53 -1.17
CA ASP A 484 25.35 21.10 -2.04
C ASP A 484 24.81 20.03 -3.00
N THR A 485 24.81 20.36 -4.30
CA THR A 485 24.32 19.49 -5.36
C THR A 485 25.19 18.26 -5.58
N ALA A 486 26.49 18.31 -5.23
CA ALA A 486 27.40 17.20 -5.45
C ALA A 486 27.16 16.06 -4.45
N SER A 487 26.88 16.40 -3.19
CA SER A 487 26.57 15.44 -2.13
C SER A 487 25.07 15.23 -1.91
N SER A 488 24.21 15.93 -2.66
CA SER A 488 22.76 15.95 -2.47
C SER A 488 22.33 16.17 -1.01
N SER A 489 23.04 17.08 -0.34
CA SER A 489 22.91 17.30 1.11
C SER A 489 23.08 18.78 1.47
N TYR A 490 22.67 19.16 2.69
CA TYR A 490 22.91 20.49 3.22
C TYR A 490 24.19 20.48 4.07
N THR A 491 25.20 21.26 3.69
CA THR A 491 26.53 21.15 4.33
C THR A 491 27.24 22.49 4.51
N ALA A 492 27.90 22.67 5.65
CA ALA A 492 28.85 23.75 5.91
C ALA A 492 29.70 23.47 7.16
N SER A 493 30.99 23.81 7.10
CA SER A 493 31.92 23.74 8.23
C SER A 493 31.95 22.39 8.95
N GLY A 494 31.94 21.29 8.19
CA GLY A 494 32.01 19.93 8.73
C GLY A 494 30.70 19.43 9.37
N VAL A 495 29.59 20.17 9.23
CA VAL A 495 28.25 19.67 9.52
C VAL A 495 27.57 19.32 8.21
N THR A 496 26.95 18.14 8.15
CA THR A 496 26.17 17.68 6.98
C THR A 496 24.81 17.17 7.44
N VAL A 497 23.75 17.57 6.76
CA VAL A 497 22.40 17.05 6.93
C VAL A 497 21.91 16.55 5.58
N GLY A 498 21.89 15.23 5.43
CA GLY A 498 21.31 14.55 4.28
C GLY A 498 19.84 14.22 4.50
N ARG A 499 19.24 13.48 3.55
CA ARG A 499 17.85 13.02 3.64
C ARG A 499 17.58 12.17 4.88
N PHE A 500 18.52 11.29 5.21
CA PHE A 500 18.37 10.30 6.27
C PHE A 500 19.33 10.49 7.45
N ALA A 501 20.46 11.18 7.25
CA ALA A 501 21.54 11.22 8.22
C ALA A 501 21.97 12.65 8.59
N LEU A 502 22.25 12.84 9.88
CA LEU A 502 22.77 14.07 10.46
C LEU A 502 24.17 13.81 10.99
N THR A 503 25.15 14.53 10.44
CA THR A 503 26.55 14.47 10.86
C THR A 503 26.93 15.78 11.53
N PRO A 504 27.06 15.81 12.88
CA PRO A 504 27.58 16.98 13.56
C PRO A 504 29.09 17.11 13.34
N SER A 505 29.63 18.28 13.64
CA SER A 505 31.10 18.48 13.70
C SER A 505 31.58 18.30 15.15
N ALA A 506 32.90 18.32 15.36
CA ALA A 506 33.47 18.29 16.71
C ALA A 506 33.00 19.44 17.63
N THR A 507 32.56 20.57 17.06
CA THR A 507 32.22 21.77 17.83
C THR A 507 30.84 22.37 17.50
N SER A 508 30.08 21.75 16.60
CA SER A 508 28.78 22.27 16.14
C SER A 508 27.76 21.15 15.99
N ASP A 509 26.62 21.33 16.64
CA ASP A 509 25.41 20.51 16.48
C ASP A 509 24.88 20.57 15.04
N ALA A 510 24.31 19.45 14.60
CA ALA A 510 23.50 19.36 13.40
C ALA A 510 22.01 19.38 13.77
N GLY A 511 21.16 20.00 12.96
CA GLY A 511 19.72 20.01 13.23
C GLY A 511 18.83 20.10 12.00
N ILE A 512 17.70 19.41 12.08
CA ILE A 512 16.55 19.55 11.19
C ILE A 512 15.48 20.34 11.95
N THR A 513 14.84 21.30 11.28
CA THR A 513 13.75 22.09 11.85
C THR A 513 12.47 21.86 11.08
N TRP A 514 11.34 21.83 11.77
CA TRP A 514 10.00 21.96 11.21
C TRP A 514 9.38 23.25 11.75
N THR A 515 8.96 24.14 10.86
CA THR A 515 8.28 25.38 11.21
C THR A 515 6.79 25.17 11.10
N ALA A 516 6.04 25.37 12.19
CA ALA A 516 4.62 25.11 12.24
C ALA A 516 3.88 25.97 11.20
N PRO A 517 3.23 25.37 10.18
CA PRO A 517 2.48 26.13 9.16
C PRO A 517 1.15 26.68 9.69
N ARG A 518 0.72 26.24 10.87
CA ARG A 518 -0.50 26.67 11.56
C ARG A 518 -0.41 26.41 13.05
N SER A 519 -1.20 27.14 13.84
CA SER A 519 -1.39 26.81 15.26
C SER A 519 -2.14 25.49 15.43
N GLY A 520 -1.85 24.75 16.50
CA GLY A 520 -2.51 23.50 16.82
C GLY A 520 -1.76 22.68 17.86
N VAL A 521 -2.21 21.44 18.05
CA VAL A 521 -1.51 20.42 18.86
C VAL A 521 -0.87 19.42 17.91
N ILE A 522 0.39 19.06 18.19
CA ILE A 522 1.17 18.12 17.40
C ILE A 522 1.71 16.97 18.25
N SER A 523 1.93 15.85 17.58
CA SER A 523 2.68 14.70 18.06
C SER A 523 3.92 14.50 17.20
N LEU A 524 5.04 14.23 17.87
CA LEU A 524 6.36 14.06 17.27
C LEU A 524 6.75 12.59 17.34
N ARG A 525 7.31 12.05 16.26
CA ARG A 525 7.89 10.71 16.19
C ARG A 525 9.26 10.73 15.54
N GLY A 526 10.08 9.76 15.90
CA GLY A 526 11.34 9.46 15.23
C GLY A 526 12.08 8.34 15.93
N TYR A 527 13.00 7.72 15.19
CA TYR A 527 13.84 6.63 15.69
C TYR A 527 15.31 6.93 15.39
N PRO A 528 15.96 7.85 16.13
CA PRO A 528 17.37 8.13 15.94
C PRO A 528 18.22 6.89 16.26
N LEU A 529 19.16 6.58 15.36
CA LEU A 529 20.12 5.47 15.48
C LEU A 529 21.53 5.98 15.14
N ALA A 530 22.50 5.69 16.00
CA ALA A 530 23.88 6.14 15.79
C ALA A 530 24.54 5.24 14.74
N LEU A 531 25.22 5.81 13.75
CA LEU A 531 25.90 5.01 12.72
C LEU A 531 27.10 4.24 13.29
N SER A 532 27.60 4.66 14.44
CA SER A 532 28.63 3.99 15.25
C SER A 532 28.58 4.52 16.68
N GLY A 533 29.11 3.77 17.66
CA GLY A 533 29.25 4.24 19.03
C GLY A 533 27.95 4.77 19.64
N THR A 534 28.00 5.96 20.25
CA THR A 534 26.81 6.62 20.84
C THR A 534 26.66 8.06 20.36
N ALA A 535 25.43 8.57 20.44
CA ALA A 535 25.10 9.96 20.11
C ALA A 535 24.07 10.56 21.08
N ALA A 536 24.20 11.85 21.37
CA ALA A 536 23.20 12.59 22.14
C ALA A 536 22.25 13.33 21.19
N VAL A 537 20.96 13.06 21.33
CA VAL A 537 19.89 13.61 20.48
C VAL A 537 18.84 14.35 21.32
N LYS A 538 18.25 15.39 20.73
CA LYS A 538 17.27 16.25 21.42
C LYS A 538 16.26 16.82 20.45
N VAL A 539 15.02 16.93 20.93
CA VAL A 539 13.94 17.69 20.29
C VAL A 539 13.59 18.91 21.14
N THR A 540 13.53 20.09 20.51
CA THR A 540 13.13 21.34 21.18
C THR A 540 12.00 22.04 20.43
N VAL A 541 11.11 22.69 21.16
CA VAL A 541 10.11 23.64 20.62
C VAL A 541 10.50 25.02 21.08
N ASN A 542 10.82 25.92 20.13
CA ASN A 542 11.33 27.27 20.42
C ASN A 542 12.50 27.29 21.42
N GLY A 543 13.35 26.25 21.39
CA GLY A 543 14.51 26.10 22.26
C GLY A 543 14.26 25.37 23.59
N THR A 544 13.01 25.14 23.98
CA THR A 544 12.64 24.35 25.16
C THR A 544 12.66 22.87 24.81
N ALA A 545 13.40 22.04 25.56
CA ALA A 545 13.47 20.61 25.32
C ALA A 545 12.13 19.92 25.63
N VAL A 546 11.64 19.13 24.69
CA VAL A 546 10.44 18.29 24.84
C VAL A 546 10.76 16.80 24.83
N ALA A 547 11.90 16.41 24.25
CA ALA A 547 12.43 15.05 24.30
C ALA A 547 13.97 15.04 24.21
N THR A 548 14.63 14.12 24.90
CA THR A 548 16.09 13.92 24.87
C THR A 548 16.42 12.45 25.03
N ALA A 549 17.45 11.97 24.34
CA ALA A 549 17.98 10.62 24.53
C ALA A 549 19.49 10.57 24.28
N THR A 550 20.15 9.56 24.85
CA THR A 550 21.44 9.06 24.37
C THR A 550 21.16 7.73 23.69
N ILE A 551 21.63 7.58 22.46
CA ILE A 551 21.36 6.43 21.59
C ILE A 551 22.66 5.76 21.16
N ASP A 552 22.56 4.52 20.72
CA ASP A 552 23.64 3.72 20.14
C ASP A 552 23.24 3.20 18.74
N THR A 553 23.91 2.15 18.27
CA THR A 553 23.66 1.51 16.97
C THR A 553 22.36 0.70 16.89
N VAL A 554 21.68 0.45 18.01
CA VAL A 554 20.34 -0.15 18.04
C VAL A 554 19.27 0.94 17.93
N GLY A 555 19.56 2.14 18.45
CA GLY A 555 18.66 3.29 18.40
C GLY A 555 17.57 3.26 19.47
N ALA A 556 16.68 4.24 19.45
CA ALA A 556 15.56 4.33 20.39
C ALA A 556 14.42 5.18 19.85
N VAL A 557 13.20 4.93 20.32
CA VAL A 557 12.04 5.80 20.05
C VAL A 557 12.23 7.15 20.74
N LEU A 558 12.13 8.23 19.97
CA LEU A 558 12.08 9.60 20.48
C LEU A 558 10.76 10.25 20.06
N LYS A 559 9.90 10.54 21.05
CA LYS A 559 8.54 11.05 20.83
C LYS A 559 8.18 12.14 21.82
N ALA A 560 7.20 12.96 21.45
CA ALA A 560 6.50 13.88 22.34
C ALA A 560 5.07 14.05 21.82
N ASP A 561 4.09 13.84 22.68
CA ASP A 561 2.67 14.02 22.37
C ASP A 561 2.15 15.32 22.99
N ASP A 562 0.99 15.79 22.53
CA ASP A 562 0.29 16.97 23.08
C ASP A 562 1.13 18.26 23.07
N VAL A 563 2.03 18.41 22.10
CA VAL A 563 2.87 19.59 21.97
C VAL A 563 2.04 20.71 21.35
N THR A 564 1.77 21.77 22.11
CA THR A 564 1.10 22.97 21.59
C THR A 564 2.09 23.80 20.77
N VAL A 565 1.71 24.15 19.54
CA VAL A 565 2.45 25.06 18.66
C VAL A 565 1.55 26.19 18.16
N HIS A 566 2.15 27.35 17.95
CA HIS A 566 1.56 28.46 17.23
C HIS A 566 2.13 28.53 15.82
N ASP A 567 1.39 29.13 14.89
CA ASP A 567 1.90 29.46 13.56
C ASP A 567 3.27 30.15 13.65
N GLY A 568 4.27 29.59 12.95
CA GLY A 568 5.66 30.06 12.94
C GLY A 568 6.56 29.50 14.06
N ASP A 569 6.05 28.72 15.02
CA ASP A 569 6.88 28.06 16.03
C ASP A 569 7.83 27.05 15.38
N VAL A 570 9.05 26.93 15.93
CA VAL A 570 10.10 26.04 15.39
C VAL A 570 10.30 24.84 16.28
N VAL A 571 9.96 23.66 15.77
CA VAL A 571 10.37 22.37 16.30
C VAL A 571 11.73 22.02 15.71
N ARG A 572 12.69 21.61 16.54
CA ARG A 572 14.05 21.27 16.11
C ARG A 572 14.47 19.92 16.65
N PHE A 573 14.93 19.07 15.74
CA PHE A 573 15.53 17.76 15.97
C PHE A 573 17.05 17.92 15.80
N SER A 574 17.83 17.65 16.84
CA SER A 574 19.27 17.99 16.87
C SER A 574 20.15 16.85 17.38
N VAL A 575 21.34 16.76 16.81
CA VAL A 575 22.43 15.88 17.23
C VAL A 575 23.55 16.75 17.78
N ALA A 576 24.01 16.45 19.00
CA ALA A 576 25.03 17.26 19.68
C ALA A 576 26.41 17.16 19.02
N ALA A 577 27.16 18.28 19.06
CA ALA A 577 28.56 18.33 18.64
C ALA A 577 29.41 17.21 19.25
N GLY A 578 30.30 16.63 18.45
CA GLY A 578 31.18 15.53 18.87
C GLY A 578 30.49 14.16 19.02
N SER A 579 29.18 14.07 18.81
CA SER A 579 28.48 12.77 18.70
C SER A 579 28.82 12.07 17.40
N ALA A 580 28.62 10.74 17.35
CA ALA A 580 28.62 10.01 16.10
C ALA A 580 27.52 10.51 15.14
N PRO A 581 27.67 10.33 13.81
CA PRO A 581 26.59 10.55 12.86
C PRO A 581 25.34 9.74 13.24
N VAL A 582 24.16 10.27 12.95
CA VAL A 582 22.87 9.65 13.32
C VAL A 582 21.98 9.50 12.09
N SER A 583 21.47 8.29 11.86
CA SER A 583 20.32 8.02 10.98
C SER A 583 19.06 8.47 11.72
N TRP A 584 18.32 9.43 11.17
CA TRP A 584 17.11 9.95 11.80
C TRP A 584 16.20 10.69 10.82
N VAL A 585 14.98 10.20 10.66
CA VAL A 585 13.94 10.85 9.84
C VAL A 585 12.72 11.20 10.70
N PRO A 586 12.70 12.39 11.34
CA PRO A 586 11.60 12.75 12.23
C PRO A 586 10.30 13.03 11.47
N ALA A 587 9.19 12.83 12.18
CA ALA A 587 7.84 13.12 11.72
C ALA A 587 7.08 13.98 12.73
N VAL A 588 6.18 14.81 12.20
CA VAL A 588 5.27 15.68 12.94
C VAL A 588 3.87 15.42 12.42
N ALA A 589 2.95 15.04 13.30
CA ALA A 589 1.53 14.97 12.98
C ALA A 589 0.76 16.02 13.78
N TYR A 590 -0.11 16.78 13.13
CA TYR A 590 -1.18 17.47 13.85
C TYR A 590 -2.18 16.43 14.35
N SER A 591 -2.74 16.68 15.53
CA SER A 591 -3.98 16.04 15.94
C SER A 591 -5.14 16.44 15.01
N SER A 592 -6.32 15.82 15.20
CA SER A 592 -7.57 16.24 14.56
C SER A 592 -7.66 17.77 14.49
N LYS A 593 -8.06 18.29 13.32
CA LYS A 593 -7.87 19.70 12.97
C LYS A 593 -8.48 20.62 14.03
N ALA A 594 -7.61 21.24 14.83
CA ALA A 594 -8.00 22.29 15.75
C ALA A 594 -8.60 23.46 14.96
N THR A 595 -9.94 23.54 14.93
CA THR A 595 -10.60 24.74 14.42
C THR A 595 -10.51 25.80 15.51
N SER A 596 -10.24 27.05 15.13
CA SER A 596 -9.98 28.14 16.08
C SER A 596 -11.17 28.50 17.00
N SER A 597 -12.29 27.79 16.89
CA SER A 597 -13.33 27.60 17.90
C SER A 597 -14.36 26.68 17.27
N ASP A 598 -14.58 25.48 17.84
CA ASP A 598 -15.61 24.57 17.33
C ASP A 598 -16.97 25.26 17.25
N GLY A 599 -17.73 24.96 16.19
CA GLY A 599 -19.06 25.50 16.01
C GLY A 599 -19.98 25.10 17.17
N LYS A 600 -21.04 25.89 17.42
CA LYS A 600 -22.02 25.53 18.43
C LYS A 600 -22.72 24.20 18.05
N GLY A 601 -22.50 23.14 18.83
CA GLY A 601 -23.00 21.79 18.51
C GLY A 601 -21.96 20.88 17.85
N GLU A 602 -20.70 21.29 17.84
CA GLU A 602 -19.53 20.54 17.40
C GLU A 602 -18.50 20.50 18.53
N TRP A 603 -17.86 19.35 18.69
CA TRP A 603 -16.83 19.11 19.69
C TRP A 603 -15.78 18.17 19.08
N THR A 604 -14.54 18.64 18.96
CA THR A 604 -13.42 17.93 18.33
C THR A 604 -12.36 17.45 19.32
N PHE A 605 -12.44 17.87 20.59
CA PHE A 605 -11.44 17.55 21.62
C PHE A 605 -10.00 17.86 21.21
N SER A 606 -9.83 18.83 20.30
CA SER A 606 -8.58 19.15 19.61
C SER A 606 -7.52 19.83 20.48
N VAL A 607 -7.85 20.18 21.73
CA VAL A 607 -6.96 20.83 22.70
C VAL A 607 -6.74 19.90 23.89
N ALA A 608 -5.49 19.50 24.12
CA ALA A 608 -5.12 18.62 25.22
C ALA A 608 -5.57 19.19 26.59
N GLY A 609 -6.19 18.35 27.41
CA GLY A 609 -6.77 18.72 28.70
C GLY A 609 -8.10 19.48 28.64
N ASP A 610 -8.57 19.93 27.47
CA ASP A 610 -9.85 20.63 27.33
C ASP A 610 -10.97 19.69 26.89
N ALA A 611 -11.81 19.27 27.84
CA ALA A 611 -12.97 18.43 27.56
C ALA A 611 -14.13 19.17 26.87
N GLN A 612 -13.99 20.47 26.57
CA GLN A 612 -14.99 21.31 25.89
C GLN A 612 -16.38 21.26 26.54
N GLY A 613 -16.38 21.18 27.88
CA GLY A 613 -17.57 21.08 28.71
C GLY A 613 -18.19 19.68 28.82
N TRP A 614 -17.58 18.66 28.22
CA TRP A 614 -17.99 17.27 28.42
C TRP A 614 -17.44 16.71 29.73
N SER A 615 -18.17 15.76 30.30
CA SER A 615 -17.76 14.99 31.48
C SER A 615 -18.04 13.50 31.26
N SER A 616 -17.19 12.63 31.80
CA SER A 616 -17.34 11.18 31.71
C SER A 616 -17.61 10.56 33.08
N SER A 617 -18.41 9.49 33.13
CA SER A 617 -18.57 8.68 34.34
C SER A 617 -17.41 7.72 34.60
N ALA A 618 -16.45 7.63 33.67
CA ALA A 618 -15.25 6.82 33.76
C ALA A 618 -14.00 7.70 33.57
N PRO A 619 -12.79 7.25 33.95
CA PRO A 619 -11.57 8.00 33.72
C PRO A 619 -11.45 8.37 32.24
N ALA A 620 -11.34 9.67 31.98
CA ALA A 620 -11.17 10.22 30.65
C ALA A 620 -9.91 11.10 30.60
N GLN A 621 -9.19 11.04 29.50
CA GLN A 621 -8.06 11.90 29.21
C GLN A 621 -8.32 12.59 27.87
N ILE A 622 -8.12 13.90 27.82
CA ILE A 622 -8.16 14.64 26.55
C ILE A 622 -6.72 14.84 26.09
N HIS A 623 -6.34 14.14 25.04
CA HIS A 623 -5.00 14.16 24.46
C HIS A 623 -5.10 13.77 23.00
N ARG A 624 -4.10 14.14 22.19
CA ARG A 624 -3.95 13.76 20.79
C ARG A 624 -5.17 14.09 19.92
N GLY A 625 -5.95 15.09 20.32
CA GLY A 625 -7.17 15.52 19.64
C GLY A 625 -8.37 14.60 19.82
N LEU A 626 -8.43 13.84 20.91
CA LEU A 626 -9.52 12.93 21.22
C LEU A 626 -9.83 12.90 22.73
N ALA A 627 -11.02 12.43 23.07
CA ALA A 627 -11.40 12.04 24.42
C ALA A 627 -11.25 10.53 24.60
N ASP A 628 -10.16 10.09 25.25
CA ASP A 628 -9.87 8.69 25.53
C ASP A 628 -10.50 8.26 26.86
N ILE A 629 -11.43 7.31 26.82
CA ILE A 629 -12.23 6.92 27.98
C ILE A 629 -11.97 5.45 28.31
N SER A 630 -11.51 5.21 29.53
CA SER A 630 -11.30 3.86 30.07
C SER A 630 -12.60 3.32 30.64
N THR A 631 -13.34 2.53 29.87
CA THR A 631 -14.63 1.98 30.27
C THR A 631 -14.46 0.76 31.20
N ALA A 632 -15.43 0.54 32.08
CA ALA A 632 -15.58 -0.70 32.85
C ALA A 632 -16.81 -1.49 32.35
N GLY A 633 -16.99 -2.74 32.77
CA GLY A 633 -18.06 -3.65 32.32
C GLY A 633 -19.52 -3.23 32.61
N GLY A 634 -19.78 -1.97 32.98
CA GLY A 634 -21.11 -1.38 33.15
C GLY A 634 -21.45 -0.34 32.07
N THR A 635 -22.32 0.61 32.39
CA THR A 635 -22.63 1.76 31.52
C THR A 635 -21.66 2.89 31.78
N THR A 636 -20.98 3.35 30.72
CA THR A 636 -20.17 4.57 30.73
C THR A 636 -20.95 5.68 30.03
N THR A 637 -21.03 6.87 30.65
CA THR A 637 -21.75 8.03 30.09
C THR A 637 -20.80 9.18 29.83
N LEU A 638 -20.91 9.79 28.66
CA LEU A 638 -20.36 11.10 28.33
C LEU A 638 -21.49 12.13 28.32
N ASP A 639 -21.38 13.15 29.15
CA ASP A 639 -22.39 14.21 29.30
C ASP A 639 -21.84 15.54 28.81
N SER A 640 -22.58 16.20 27.91
CA SER A 640 -22.29 17.59 27.55
C SER A 640 -22.66 18.55 28.69
N ALA A 641 -22.11 19.77 28.62
CA ALA A 641 -22.48 20.86 29.51
C ALA A 641 -23.97 21.20 29.41
N ALA A 642 -24.56 21.67 30.51
CA ALA A 642 -25.91 22.23 30.55
C ALA A 642 -26.03 23.55 29.79
N GLY A 643 -27.24 23.86 29.31
CA GLY A 643 -27.50 25.14 28.66
C GLY A 643 -26.97 25.24 27.22
N LEU A 644 -26.88 24.12 26.49
CA LEU A 644 -26.45 24.12 25.08
C LEU A 644 -27.26 25.10 24.22
N LYS A 645 -28.58 25.22 24.45
CA LYS A 645 -29.47 26.12 23.70
C LYS A 645 -29.41 25.90 22.19
N LEU A 646 -29.37 24.65 21.75
CA LEU A 646 -29.32 24.28 20.33
C LEU A 646 -30.74 24.11 19.78
N SER A 647 -30.99 24.50 18.52
CA SER A 647 -32.32 24.31 17.92
C SER A 647 -32.47 22.88 17.41
N ALA A 648 -33.47 22.14 17.92
CA ALA A 648 -33.78 20.81 17.41
C ALA A 648 -34.16 20.82 15.91
N ALA A 649 -34.66 21.95 15.37
CA ALA A 649 -35.00 22.08 13.95
C ALA A 649 -33.78 22.30 13.05
N ALA A 650 -32.65 22.73 13.63
CA ALA A 650 -31.40 22.96 12.90
C ALA A 650 -30.61 21.67 12.67
N SER A 651 -30.84 20.62 13.46
CA SER A 651 -30.14 19.33 13.40
C SER A 651 -31.13 18.16 13.48
N SER A 652 -31.01 17.19 12.57
CA SER A 652 -31.85 15.98 12.59
C SER A 652 -31.09 14.73 13.04
N SER A 653 -29.77 14.81 13.18
CA SER A 653 -28.93 13.68 13.57
C SER A 653 -27.73 14.11 14.42
N LEU A 654 -27.13 13.15 15.12
CA LEU A 654 -25.81 13.28 15.74
C LEU A 654 -24.82 12.38 14.98
N ARG A 655 -23.72 12.95 14.50
CA ARG A 655 -22.56 12.21 14.04
C ARG A 655 -21.58 12.03 15.20
N LEU A 656 -21.18 10.80 15.44
CA LEU A 656 -20.16 10.44 16.42
C LEU A 656 -19.02 9.75 15.67
N ARG A 657 -17.81 10.30 15.77
CA ARG A 657 -16.59 9.61 15.31
C ARG A 657 -15.84 9.07 16.53
N TYR A 658 -15.62 7.76 16.54
CA TYR A 658 -15.15 7.04 17.71
C TYR A 658 -14.27 5.85 17.34
N TYR A 659 -13.41 5.44 18.26
CA TYR A 659 -12.76 4.13 18.27
C TYR A 659 -13.30 3.31 19.44
N ASN A 660 -13.75 2.09 19.16
CA ASN A 660 -14.27 1.18 20.17
C ASN A 660 -13.34 -0.03 20.36
N GLY A 661 -12.42 0.08 21.31
CA GLY A 661 -11.54 -1.00 21.74
C GLY A 661 -12.19 -1.96 22.75
N THR A 662 -13.52 -1.96 22.85
CA THR A 662 -14.30 -2.78 23.80
C THR A 662 -15.20 -3.78 23.04
N ALA A 663 -15.80 -4.74 23.74
CA ALA A 663 -16.81 -5.63 23.16
C ALA A 663 -18.23 -5.03 23.09
N ALA A 664 -18.41 -3.74 23.42
CA ALA A 664 -19.71 -3.09 23.35
C ALA A 664 -20.20 -3.01 21.89
N THR A 665 -21.48 -3.34 21.65
CA THR A 665 -22.11 -3.38 20.32
C THR A 665 -23.21 -2.33 20.13
N SER A 666 -23.53 -1.58 21.20
CA SER A 666 -24.56 -0.55 21.15
C SER A 666 -24.29 0.61 22.11
N GLY A 667 -24.89 1.75 21.77
CA GLY A 667 -24.93 2.95 22.59
C GLY A 667 -26.32 3.57 22.58
N THR A 668 -26.48 4.64 23.35
CA THR A 668 -27.71 5.42 23.39
C THR A 668 -27.39 6.91 23.50
N VAL A 669 -27.93 7.71 22.59
CA VAL A 669 -27.93 9.16 22.70
C VAL A 669 -29.17 9.58 23.49
N TYR A 670 -28.97 10.20 24.65
CA TYR A 670 -30.02 10.86 25.42
C TYR A 670 -29.95 12.37 25.21
N PHE A 671 -31.08 13.04 25.35
CA PHE A 671 -31.15 14.50 25.28
C PHE A 671 -32.16 15.08 26.26
N THR A 672 -32.03 16.37 26.51
CA THR A 672 -33.01 17.16 27.29
C THR A 672 -33.34 18.43 26.53
N THR A 673 -34.55 18.96 26.74
CA THR A 673 -35.04 20.17 26.07
C THR A 673 -35.23 21.36 27.02
N ALA A 674 -34.97 21.17 28.31
CA ALA A 674 -35.06 22.20 29.32
C ALA A 674 -34.05 21.96 30.44
N SER A 675 -33.59 23.05 31.05
CA SER A 675 -32.69 23.00 32.19
C SER A 675 -33.28 22.20 33.35
N GLY A 676 -32.48 21.33 33.98
CA GLY A 676 -32.88 20.50 35.12
C GLY A 676 -33.76 19.30 34.78
N GLN A 677 -34.07 19.07 33.49
CA GLN A 677 -34.80 17.88 33.05
C GLN A 677 -33.92 16.63 33.15
N SER A 678 -34.50 15.50 33.55
CA SER A 678 -33.82 14.21 33.60
C SER A 678 -33.69 13.57 32.21
N PHE A 679 -32.62 12.80 31.98
CA PHE A 679 -32.53 11.89 30.84
C PHE A 679 -33.49 10.72 31.02
N THR A 680 -34.38 10.47 30.07
CA THR A 680 -35.40 9.41 30.14
C THR A 680 -35.42 8.58 28.85
N ALA A 681 -36.05 7.40 28.88
CA ALA A 681 -36.18 6.54 27.72
C ALA A 681 -36.93 7.24 26.56
N GLU A 682 -37.92 8.06 26.87
CA GLU A 682 -38.68 8.82 25.86
C GLU A 682 -37.81 9.87 25.14
N ARG A 683 -36.71 10.32 25.75
CA ARG A 683 -35.75 11.29 25.18
C ARG A 683 -34.41 10.64 24.89
N SER A 684 -34.48 9.46 24.28
CA SER A 684 -33.31 8.69 23.91
C SER A 684 -33.47 8.08 22.53
N VAL A 685 -32.33 7.86 21.87
CA VAL A 685 -32.24 7.17 20.58
C VAL A 685 -31.10 6.16 20.69
N PRO A 686 -31.38 4.84 20.59
CA PRO A 686 -30.34 3.82 20.56
C PRO A 686 -29.59 3.89 19.22
N PHE A 687 -28.34 3.45 19.22
CA PHE A 687 -27.55 3.27 18.01
C PHE A 687 -26.61 2.08 18.16
N SER A 688 -26.20 1.48 17.04
CA SER A 688 -25.19 0.42 17.03
C SER A 688 -23.80 1.03 16.97
N ILE A 689 -22.85 0.34 17.58
CA ILE A 689 -21.42 0.58 17.40
C ILE A 689 -20.77 -0.75 17.04
N ASN A 690 -19.71 -0.74 16.23
CA ASN A 690 -19.02 -1.98 15.95
C ASN A 690 -18.14 -2.32 17.17
N PRO A 691 -18.18 -3.55 17.70
CA PRO A 691 -17.26 -3.98 18.75
C PRO A 691 -15.83 -4.04 18.18
N ARG A 692 -14.82 -4.11 19.06
CA ARG A 692 -13.45 -4.43 18.64
C ARG A 692 -13.46 -5.76 17.89
N SER A 693 -13.09 -5.74 16.62
CA SER A 693 -12.89 -6.95 15.85
C SER A 693 -11.50 -7.52 16.07
N THR A 694 -11.38 -8.84 16.02
CA THR A 694 -10.08 -9.55 15.99
C THR A 694 -9.76 -10.08 14.59
N ALA A 695 -10.73 -9.99 13.66
CA ALA A 695 -10.65 -10.40 12.27
C ALA A 695 -11.09 -9.25 11.35
N GLY A 696 -10.44 -9.06 10.20
CA GLY A 696 -10.64 -7.88 9.35
C GLY A 696 -10.02 -6.62 9.96
N VAL A 697 -10.70 -5.48 9.84
CA VAL A 697 -10.23 -4.19 10.39
C VAL A 697 -10.32 -4.18 11.92
N VAL A 698 -9.18 -4.07 12.61
CA VAL A 698 -9.07 -4.17 14.07
C VAL A 698 -8.84 -2.82 14.76
N GLU A 699 -8.14 -1.90 14.11
CA GLU A 699 -7.84 -0.57 14.65
C GLU A 699 -8.13 0.53 13.64
N GLY A 700 -9.18 1.33 13.90
CA GLY A 700 -9.57 2.46 13.07
C GLY A 700 -10.72 3.26 13.68
N PHE A 701 -10.78 4.57 13.39
CA PHE A 701 -11.92 5.40 13.78
C PHE A 701 -13.11 5.12 12.89
N GLN A 702 -14.25 4.88 13.51
CA GLN A 702 -15.53 4.68 12.86
C GLN A 702 -16.38 5.92 13.03
N SER A 703 -17.29 6.15 12.09
CA SER A 703 -18.33 7.16 12.21
C SER A 703 -19.69 6.49 12.24
N VAL A 704 -20.58 6.98 13.11
CA VAL A 704 -21.99 6.59 13.13
C VAL A 704 -22.86 7.82 13.07
N LEU A 705 -23.95 7.73 12.31
CA LEU A 705 -24.94 8.79 12.17
C LEU A 705 -26.25 8.38 12.85
N VAL A 706 -26.55 8.99 13.99
CA VAL A 706 -27.70 8.68 14.85
C VAL A 706 -28.88 9.60 14.51
N PRO A 707 -30.00 9.10 13.96
CA PRO A 707 -31.15 9.92 13.58
C PRO A 707 -31.98 10.35 14.80
N LEU A 708 -31.92 11.63 15.15
CA LEU A 708 -32.60 12.19 16.33
C LEU A 708 -34.02 12.66 16.04
N ALA A 709 -34.26 13.20 14.84
CA ALA A 709 -35.57 13.76 14.46
C ALA A 709 -36.69 12.71 14.36
N GLY A 710 -36.36 11.41 14.31
CA GLY A 710 -37.34 10.32 14.41
C GLY A 710 -37.97 10.20 15.79
N ASN A 711 -37.33 10.74 16.84
CA ASN A 711 -37.90 10.77 18.18
C ASN A 711 -38.81 11.99 18.35
N ALA A 712 -40.09 11.76 18.67
CA ALA A 712 -41.11 12.80 18.83
C ALA A 712 -40.77 13.85 19.91
N ALA A 713 -39.90 13.54 20.87
CA ALA A 713 -39.45 14.48 21.89
C ALA A 713 -38.31 15.40 21.40
N TRP A 714 -37.68 15.14 20.26
CA TRP A 714 -36.63 15.97 19.65
C TRP A 714 -37.23 17.24 19.04
N THR A 715 -37.60 18.20 19.89
CA THR A 715 -38.28 19.43 19.49
C THR A 715 -37.78 20.63 20.29
N GLY A 716 -38.03 21.83 19.77
CA GLY A 716 -37.72 23.07 20.46
C GLY A 716 -36.21 23.30 20.64
N THR A 717 -35.79 23.56 21.87
CA THR A 717 -34.39 23.86 22.22
C THR A 717 -33.79 22.68 22.98
N ILE A 718 -32.62 22.21 22.58
CA ILE A 718 -31.84 21.16 23.25
C ILE A 718 -30.94 21.81 24.30
N ASP A 719 -31.02 21.31 25.54
CA ASP A 719 -30.27 21.80 26.70
C ASP A 719 -29.02 20.97 27.00
N ARG A 720 -29.11 19.63 26.90
CA ARG A 720 -28.00 18.68 27.12
C ARG A 720 -28.09 17.46 26.22
N ILE A 721 -26.94 16.86 25.95
CA ILE A 721 -26.79 15.57 25.28
C ILE A 721 -25.99 14.64 26.21
N ARG A 722 -26.35 13.36 26.21
CA ARG A 722 -25.57 12.29 26.84
C ARG A 722 -25.36 11.17 25.84
N ILE A 723 -24.14 10.68 25.74
CA ILE A 723 -23.83 9.44 25.02
C ILE A 723 -23.57 8.38 26.07
N ALA A 724 -24.35 7.30 26.07
CA ALA A 724 -24.16 6.18 26.97
C ALA A 724 -23.72 4.96 26.16
N ILE A 725 -22.61 4.34 26.56
CA ILE A 725 -22.13 3.07 26.01
C ILE A 725 -22.27 2.01 27.10
N THR A 726 -22.85 0.86 26.75
CA THR A 726 -23.09 -0.23 27.72
C THR A 726 -22.36 -1.48 27.29
N GLY A 727 -21.64 -2.11 28.22
CA GLY A 727 -21.26 -3.51 28.09
C GLY A 727 -19.90 -3.80 27.44
N ALA A 728 -18.80 -3.35 28.07
CA ALA A 728 -17.52 -4.06 28.20
C ALA A 728 -16.42 -3.11 28.73
N SER A 729 -15.39 -3.68 29.36
CA SER A 729 -14.18 -2.96 29.75
C SER A 729 -13.22 -2.77 28.57
N GLY A 730 -12.56 -1.62 28.52
CA GLY A 730 -11.52 -1.34 27.53
C GLY A 730 -11.40 0.16 27.26
N THR A 731 -10.94 0.52 26.07
CA THR A 731 -10.84 1.91 25.62
C THR A 731 -11.97 2.26 24.67
N PHE A 732 -12.67 3.35 24.93
CA PHE A 732 -13.57 4.00 23.99
C PHE A 732 -13.08 5.43 23.77
N ALA A 733 -12.51 5.71 22.59
CA ALA A 733 -12.01 7.04 22.27
C ALA A 733 -13.02 7.77 21.38
N VAL A 734 -13.28 9.03 21.70
CA VAL A 734 -14.16 9.90 20.88
C VAL A 734 -13.30 10.97 20.23
N ASP A 735 -13.22 10.94 18.91
CA ASP A 735 -12.57 11.97 18.11
C ASP A 735 -13.48 13.19 18.00
N SER A 736 -14.74 13.00 17.61
CA SER A 736 -15.66 14.12 17.47
C SER A 736 -17.12 13.78 17.71
N VAL A 737 -17.86 14.77 18.22
CA VAL A 737 -19.32 14.76 18.35
C VAL A 737 -19.87 15.95 17.57
N GLN A 738 -20.83 15.71 16.69
CA GLN A 738 -21.37 16.76 15.83
C GLN A 738 -22.89 16.62 15.68
N LEU A 739 -23.65 17.68 15.99
CA LEU A 739 -25.04 17.78 15.54
C LEU A 739 -25.08 18.21 14.08
N THR A 740 -25.79 17.45 13.25
CA THR A 740 -25.86 17.64 11.81
C THR A 740 -27.29 17.52 11.28
N LYS A 741 -27.49 17.93 10.04
CA LYS A 741 -28.75 17.82 9.30
C LYS A 741 -28.48 17.17 7.92
N PRO A 742 -28.38 15.83 7.88
CA PRO A 742 -28.08 15.08 6.66
C PRO A 742 -29.14 15.29 5.58
N GLN A 743 -28.79 14.99 4.32
CA GLN A 743 -29.75 14.99 3.22
C GLN A 743 -30.79 13.87 3.42
N THR A 744 -32.05 14.11 3.05
CA THR A 744 -33.19 13.25 3.43
C THR A 744 -33.41 12.02 2.52
N THR A 745 -32.43 11.60 1.71
CA THR A 745 -32.61 10.58 0.64
C THR A 745 -31.99 9.20 0.96
N GLY A 746 -32.00 8.79 2.23
CA GLY A 746 -31.58 7.44 2.65
C GLY A 746 -32.72 6.40 2.68
N TRP A 747 -32.41 5.17 3.09
CA TRP A 747 -33.32 4.04 3.20
C TRP A 747 -33.11 3.30 4.52
N GLU A 748 -34.20 3.08 5.28
CA GLU A 748 -34.21 2.33 6.56
C GLU A 748 -34.78 0.90 6.40
N PHE A 749 -35.01 0.47 5.16
CA PHE A 749 -35.51 -0.86 4.76
C PHE A 749 -36.67 -1.47 5.57
N ASP A 750 -37.58 -0.65 6.14
CA ASP A 750 -38.90 -1.12 6.60
C ASP A 750 -39.76 -1.70 5.46
N THR A 751 -39.49 -1.29 4.21
CA THR A 751 -40.10 -1.80 2.99
C THR A 751 -39.05 -1.89 1.88
N ALA A 752 -39.35 -2.65 0.82
CA ALA A 752 -38.44 -2.83 -0.32
C ALA A 752 -38.04 -1.51 -1.00
N SER A 753 -38.86 -0.44 -0.87
CA SER A 753 -38.51 0.92 -1.34
C SER A 753 -38.01 1.00 -2.79
N GLY A 754 -38.49 0.10 -3.65
CA GLY A 754 -38.11 -0.01 -5.07
C GLY A 754 -36.74 -0.64 -5.34
N TRP A 755 -36.04 -1.12 -4.31
CA TRP A 755 -34.81 -1.88 -4.48
C TRP A 755 -35.08 -3.27 -5.06
N THR A 756 -34.16 -3.73 -5.90
CA THR A 756 -34.20 -5.03 -6.55
C THR A 756 -32.88 -5.75 -6.34
N ALA A 757 -32.88 -7.08 -6.39
CA ALA A 757 -31.68 -7.89 -6.25
C ALA A 757 -31.58 -8.89 -7.39
N LYS A 758 -30.34 -9.19 -7.77
CA LYS A 758 -29.98 -10.29 -8.67
C LYS A 758 -29.07 -11.23 -7.91
N SER A 759 -29.41 -12.53 -7.92
CA SER A 759 -28.69 -13.53 -7.13
C SER A 759 -27.25 -13.70 -7.58
N ASN A 760 -26.93 -13.48 -8.85
CA ASN A 760 -25.55 -13.51 -9.33
C ASN A 760 -25.37 -12.62 -10.57
N VAL A 761 -24.54 -11.59 -10.48
CA VAL A 761 -24.14 -10.71 -11.60
C VAL A 761 -22.87 -11.15 -12.31
N SER A 762 -22.18 -12.19 -11.81
CA SER A 762 -21.02 -12.81 -12.48
C SER A 762 -21.38 -13.53 -13.79
N CYS A 763 -22.66 -13.53 -14.16
CA CYS A 763 -23.14 -13.91 -15.47
C CYS A 763 -23.92 -12.73 -16.06
N ALA A 764 -23.29 -12.03 -17.01
CA ALA A 764 -23.96 -11.00 -17.79
C ALA A 764 -25.17 -11.60 -18.56
N THR A 765 -26.12 -10.76 -18.95
CA THR A 765 -27.27 -11.22 -19.75
C THR A 765 -26.82 -11.67 -21.15
N THR A 766 -27.57 -12.57 -21.78
CA THR A 766 -27.46 -12.80 -23.23
C THR A 766 -27.97 -11.63 -24.05
N GLY A 767 -28.71 -10.70 -23.45
CA GLY A 767 -29.37 -9.58 -24.11
C GLY A 767 -30.79 -9.90 -24.55
N THR A 768 -31.52 -8.89 -25.03
CA THR A 768 -32.92 -9.07 -25.47
C THR A 768 -33.02 -9.37 -26.96
N ALA A 769 -33.62 -10.51 -27.31
CA ALA A 769 -33.82 -10.90 -28.71
C ALA A 769 -34.70 -9.89 -29.48
N SER A 770 -34.23 -9.49 -30.66
CA SER A 770 -35.01 -8.64 -31.57
C SER A 770 -36.02 -9.46 -32.37
N ALA A 771 -37.15 -8.87 -32.74
CA ALA A 771 -38.16 -9.55 -33.53
C ALA A 771 -37.70 -9.74 -34.99
N SER A 772 -37.89 -10.96 -35.53
CA SER A 772 -37.63 -11.31 -36.92
C SER A 772 -36.21 -10.94 -37.43
N PRO A 773 -35.13 -11.41 -36.77
CA PRO A 773 -33.78 -11.17 -37.24
C PRO A 773 -33.50 -11.92 -38.55
N THR A 774 -32.71 -11.32 -39.44
CA THR A 774 -32.24 -11.92 -40.69
C THR A 774 -30.72 -12.07 -40.66
N VAL A 775 -30.20 -13.18 -41.17
CA VAL A 775 -28.77 -13.44 -41.25
C VAL A 775 -28.06 -12.32 -42.02
N ASP A 776 -27.00 -11.78 -41.45
CA ASP A 776 -26.13 -10.77 -42.06
C ASP A 776 -24.83 -11.45 -42.53
N VAL A 777 -24.10 -12.07 -41.60
CA VAL A 777 -22.86 -12.82 -41.88
C VAL A 777 -23.05 -14.28 -41.44
N ASP A 778 -22.63 -15.26 -42.26
CA ASP A 778 -22.74 -16.70 -41.96
C ASP A 778 -21.56 -17.47 -42.57
N ASN A 779 -20.76 -18.15 -41.74
CA ASN A 779 -19.72 -19.06 -42.21
C ASN A 779 -19.98 -20.53 -41.90
N THR A 780 -21.20 -20.89 -41.53
CA THR A 780 -21.48 -22.21 -40.97
C THR A 780 -21.44 -23.36 -41.99
N ALA A 781 -21.23 -23.04 -43.27
CA ALA A 781 -21.08 -24.01 -44.35
C ALA A 781 -19.65 -24.60 -44.40
N GLY A 782 -19.53 -25.92 -44.20
CA GLY A 782 -18.25 -26.63 -44.30
C GLY A 782 -17.99 -27.61 -43.16
N GLY A 783 -16.81 -28.24 -43.17
CA GLY A 783 -16.32 -29.06 -42.06
C GLY A 783 -15.67 -28.18 -40.98
N PHE A 784 -15.89 -28.57 -39.72
CA PHE A 784 -15.36 -27.86 -38.54
C PHE A 784 -14.79 -28.87 -37.53
N SER A 785 -13.73 -28.46 -36.84
CA SER A 785 -13.10 -29.17 -35.73
C SER A 785 -13.34 -28.40 -34.44
N GLN A 786 -13.64 -29.10 -33.35
CA GLN A 786 -13.90 -28.48 -32.04
C GLN A 786 -12.67 -28.55 -31.13
N TYR A 787 -12.39 -27.47 -30.38
CA TYR A 787 -11.29 -27.41 -29.43
C TYR A 787 -11.77 -26.78 -28.12
N ALA A 788 -11.43 -27.42 -26.99
CA ALA A 788 -11.81 -26.99 -25.64
C ALA A 788 -10.71 -26.12 -25.00
N ASP A 789 -10.48 -24.97 -25.61
CA ASP A 789 -9.34 -24.10 -25.34
C ASP A 789 -9.74 -22.74 -24.75
N ILE A 790 -11.03 -22.48 -24.52
CA ILE A 790 -11.46 -21.28 -23.80
C ILE A 790 -11.34 -21.53 -22.29
N ASN A 791 -10.40 -20.84 -21.68
CA ASN A 791 -10.16 -20.86 -20.24
C ASN A 791 -9.55 -19.52 -19.76
N TRP A 792 -9.13 -19.43 -18.50
CA TRP A 792 -8.63 -18.17 -17.94
C TRP A 792 -7.36 -17.63 -18.63
N THR A 793 -6.50 -18.53 -19.14
CA THR A 793 -5.28 -18.18 -19.89
C THR A 793 -5.51 -18.01 -21.38
N MET A 794 -6.67 -18.37 -21.91
CA MET A 794 -6.83 -18.39 -23.37
C MET A 794 -8.19 -17.85 -23.78
N THR A 795 -8.15 -16.72 -24.47
CA THR A 795 -9.30 -16.06 -25.10
C THR A 795 -9.18 -16.14 -26.61
N ARG A 796 -10.32 -16.03 -27.29
CA ARG A 796 -10.41 -16.11 -28.76
C ARG A 796 -11.12 -14.90 -29.31
N MET A 797 -10.73 -14.44 -30.49
CA MET A 797 -11.41 -13.37 -31.20
C MET A 797 -11.56 -13.71 -32.68
N GLN A 798 -12.80 -13.63 -33.16
CA GLN A 798 -13.09 -13.60 -34.59
C GLN A 798 -13.44 -12.16 -35.00
N THR A 799 -12.63 -11.54 -35.85
CA THR A 799 -13.01 -10.25 -36.47
C THR A 799 -14.05 -10.46 -37.57
N PHE A 800 -14.92 -9.47 -37.81
CA PHE A 800 -15.98 -9.52 -38.82
C PHE A 800 -16.48 -8.12 -39.23
N PRO A 801 -16.99 -7.93 -40.47
CA PRO A 801 -17.68 -6.71 -40.88
C PRO A 801 -19.19 -6.77 -40.57
N VAL A 802 -19.88 -5.64 -40.66
CA VAL A 802 -21.36 -5.57 -40.63
C VAL A 802 -21.88 -4.99 -41.95
N SER A 803 -22.93 -5.57 -42.54
CA SER A 803 -23.49 -5.04 -43.80
C SER A 803 -24.56 -3.96 -43.58
N THR A 804 -25.03 -3.82 -42.34
CA THR A 804 -26.03 -2.83 -41.93
C THR A 804 -25.56 -2.09 -40.68
N PRO A 805 -26.11 -0.90 -40.37
CA PRO A 805 -25.75 -0.18 -39.14
C PRO A 805 -26.36 -0.78 -37.87
N ARG A 806 -26.64 -2.10 -37.86
CA ARG A 806 -27.38 -2.80 -36.79
C ARG A 806 -26.84 -4.22 -36.61
N LEU A 807 -26.68 -4.62 -35.34
CA LEU A 807 -26.32 -5.98 -34.95
C LEU A 807 -27.33 -6.48 -33.91
N ALA A 808 -28.27 -7.32 -34.36
CA ALA A 808 -29.38 -7.80 -33.54
C ALA A 808 -29.02 -9.05 -32.73
N GLN A 809 -28.26 -9.96 -33.32
CA GLN A 809 -27.91 -11.25 -32.72
C GLN A 809 -26.57 -11.75 -33.27
N VAL A 810 -25.85 -12.50 -32.45
CA VAL A 810 -24.69 -13.29 -32.84
C VAL A 810 -24.91 -14.72 -32.35
N ASP A 811 -24.76 -15.68 -33.25
CA ASP A 811 -24.72 -17.09 -32.91
C ASP A 811 -23.32 -17.60 -33.08
N PHE A 812 -22.74 -18.25 -32.08
CA PHE A 812 -21.46 -18.93 -32.22
C PHE A 812 -21.56 -20.36 -31.71
N TRP A 813 -20.81 -21.27 -32.32
CA TRP A 813 -20.85 -22.67 -31.92
C TRP A 813 -19.92 -22.88 -30.73
N ALA A 814 -20.46 -23.41 -29.63
CA ALA A 814 -19.71 -23.69 -28.41
C ALA A 814 -20.07 -25.06 -27.82
N PHE A 815 -19.14 -25.62 -27.06
CA PHE A 815 -19.32 -26.82 -26.24
C PHE A 815 -18.58 -26.69 -24.92
N LYS A 816 -18.80 -27.64 -24.00
CA LYS A 816 -18.05 -27.72 -22.75
C LYS A 816 -17.46 -29.10 -22.51
N THR A 817 -16.33 -29.13 -21.84
CA THR A 817 -15.72 -30.34 -21.26
C THR A 817 -15.84 -30.28 -19.75
N GLY A 818 -16.23 -31.38 -19.10
CA GLY A 818 -16.50 -31.37 -17.65
C GLY A 818 -17.61 -30.37 -17.31
N ASP A 819 -17.42 -29.63 -16.21
CA ASP A 819 -18.34 -28.57 -15.78
C ASP A 819 -17.56 -27.28 -15.50
N PRO A 820 -17.22 -26.51 -16.56
CA PRO A 820 -16.44 -25.30 -16.42
C PRO A 820 -17.12 -24.34 -15.45
N GLN A 821 -16.36 -23.80 -14.51
CA GLN A 821 -16.86 -22.82 -13.56
C GLN A 821 -17.09 -21.46 -14.24
N GLY A 822 -18.09 -20.72 -13.77
CA GLY A 822 -18.50 -19.44 -14.31
C GLY A 822 -19.29 -19.49 -15.63
N CYS A 823 -19.32 -18.36 -16.32
CA CYS A 823 -20.06 -18.20 -17.58
C CYS A 823 -19.11 -18.09 -18.77
N LEU A 824 -19.58 -18.51 -19.95
CA LEU A 824 -18.90 -18.25 -21.22
C LEU A 824 -19.25 -16.83 -21.65
N TYR A 825 -18.27 -15.93 -21.58
CA TYR A 825 -18.41 -14.53 -21.93
C TYR A 825 -18.14 -14.30 -23.40
N PHE A 826 -18.77 -13.24 -23.90
CA PHE A 826 -18.54 -12.71 -25.23
C PHE A 826 -18.59 -11.19 -25.22
N ARG A 827 -17.73 -10.58 -26.04
CA ARG A 827 -17.71 -9.12 -26.25
C ARG A 827 -17.79 -8.79 -27.72
N ILE A 828 -18.49 -7.71 -28.03
CA ILE A 828 -18.43 -7.05 -29.33
C ILE A 828 -17.61 -5.79 -29.19
N VAL A 829 -16.49 -5.71 -29.90
CA VAL A 829 -15.59 -4.56 -29.90
C VAL A 829 -15.55 -3.92 -31.28
N LYS A 830 -15.53 -2.59 -31.35
CA LYS A 830 -15.22 -1.85 -32.57
C LYS A 830 -13.71 -1.64 -32.63
N ILE A 831 -13.02 -2.27 -33.57
CA ILE A 831 -11.57 -2.17 -33.66
C ILE A 831 -11.18 -0.75 -34.06
N THR A 832 -10.45 -0.06 -33.17
CA THR A 832 -9.96 1.31 -33.38
C THR A 832 -8.45 1.33 -33.62
N ASP A 833 -7.71 0.34 -33.10
CA ASP A 833 -6.30 0.10 -33.38
C ASP A 833 -6.13 -1.24 -34.12
N PRO A 834 -5.89 -1.21 -35.45
CA PRO A 834 -5.65 -2.42 -36.23
C PRO A 834 -4.34 -3.15 -35.91
N ALA A 835 -3.35 -2.50 -35.28
CA ALA A 835 -2.07 -3.13 -34.95
C ALA A 835 -2.20 -4.02 -33.73
N THR A 836 -2.88 -3.53 -32.69
CA THR A 836 -3.09 -4.28 -31.44
C THR A 836 -4.43 -5.01 -31.39
N HIS A 837 -5.30 -4.81 -32.38
CA HIS A 837 -6.67 -5.32 -32.43
C HIS A 837 -7.49 -4.93 -31.19
N ARG A 838 -7.21 -3.73 -30.65
CA ARG A 838 -7.96 -3.14 -29.54
C ARG A 838 -8.98 -2.13 -30.04
N GLY A 839 -10.00 -1.90 -29.24
CA GLY A 839 -11.20 -1.21 -29.70
C GLY A 839 -12.17 -0.80 -28.61
N ASP A 840 -13.18 -0.04 -29.00
CA ASP A 840 -14.27 0.37 -28.11
C ASP A 840 -15.18 -0.84 -27.83
N THR A 841 -15.38 -1.21 -26.58
CA THR A 841 -16.34 -2.27 -26.22
C THR A 841 -17.76 -1.74 -26.41
N LEU A 842 -18.51 -2.36 -27.30
CA LEU A 842 -19.90 -1.98 -27.62
C LEU A 842 -20.92 -2.80 -26.83
N PHE A 843 -20.57 -4.06 -26.51
CA PHE A 843 -21.45 -4.97 -25.79
C PHE A 843 -20.65 -6.06 -25.08
N THR A 844 -21.10 -6.45 -23.90
CA THR A 844 -20.64 -7.63 -23.15
C THR A 844 -21.87 -8.44 -22.78
N GLY A 845 -21.82 -9.75 -23.00
CA GLY A 845 -22.80 -10.66 -22.43
C GLY A 845 -22.16 -11.98 -22.03
N ALA A 846 -22.97 -12.85 -21.43
CA ALA A 846 -22.51 -14.17 -21.02
C ALA A 846 -23.63 -15.22 -21.10
N VAL A 847 -23.23 -16.49 -21.17
CA VAL A 847 -24.13 -17.63 -20.96
C VAL A 847 -23.63 -18.52 -19.84
N PRO A 848 -24.52 -19.03 -18.96
CA PRO A 848 -24.10 -19.96 -17.92
C PRO A 848 -23.64 -21.29 -18.51
N ALA A 849 -22.73 -21.98 -17.82
CA ALA A 849 -22.24 -23.30 -18.23
C ALA A 849 -23.38 -24.33 -18.44
N SER A 850 -24.53 -24.15 -17.79
CA SER A 850 -25.73 -24.97 -17.98
C SER A 850 -26.41 -24.77 -19.34
N ALA A 851 -26.17 -23.65 -20.02
CA ALA A 851 -26.68 -23.36 -21.36
C ALA A 851 -25.73 -23.85 -22.48
N VAL A 852 -24.56 -24.39 -22.13
CA VAL A 852 -23.57 -24.93 -23.08
C VAL A 852 -23.58 -26.45 -23.00
N SER A 853 -23.83 -27.12 -24.13
CA SER A 853 -23.89 -28.58 -24.21
C SER A 853 -22.49 -29.23 -24.22
N THR A 854 -22.38 -30.46 -23.74
CA THR A 854 -21.18 -31.30 -23.92
C THR A 854 -21.02 -31.78 -25.37
N ASP A 855 -22.13 -31.94 -26.10
CA ASP A 855 -22.14 -32.33 -27.52
C ASP A 855 -21.94 -31.12 -28.45
N GLY A 856 -22.05 -29.92 -27.88
CA GLY A 856 -21.93 -28.63 -28.54
C GLY A 856 -23.11 -28.22 -29.43
N GLY A 857 -23.21 -26.92 -29.70
CA GLY A 857 -24.33 -26.32 -30.41
C GLY A 857 -24.18 -24.80 -30.58
N PHE A 858 -25.12 -24.17 -31.28
CA PHE A 858 -25.14 -22.71 -31.33
C PHE A 858 -25.62 -22.12 -30.02
N VAL A 859 -24.82 -21.17 -29.52
CA VAL A 859 -25.17 -20.27 -28.44
C VAL A 859 -25.52 -18.93 -29.07
N SER A 860 -26.68 -18.39 -28.70
CA SER A 860 -27.19 -17.11 -29.21
C SER A 860 -27.04 -16.00 -28.20
N VAL A 861 -26.62 -14.84 -28.68
CA VAL A 861 -26.47 -13.62 -27.90
C VAL A 861 -27.06 -12.46 -28.68
N TYR A 862 -27.58 -11.45 -27.97
CA TYR A 862 -28.45 -10.43 -28.54
C TYR A 862 -27.93 -9.02 -28.20
N PRO A 863 -26.87 -8.54 -28.88
CA PRO A 863 -26.24 -7.25 -28.57
C PRO A 863 -27.17 -6.04 -28.73
N GLY A 864 -28.14 -6.12 -29.65
CA GLY A 864 -29.09 -5.03 -29.91
C GLY A 864 -28.40 -3.69 -30.20
N LEU A 865 -27.34 -3.71 -31.01
CA LEU A 865 -26.56 -2.51 -31.34
C LEU A 865 -27.15 -1.80 -32.57
N THR A 866 -27.11 -0.47 -32.55
CA THR A 866 -27.53 0.41 -33.65
C THR A 866 -26.48 1.49 -33.92
N GLY A 867 -26.49 2.06 -35.13
CA GLY A 867 -25.56 3.13 -35.50
C GLY A 867 -24.14 2.62 -35.79
N LEU A 868 -24.00 1.33 -36.09
CA LEU A 868 -22.72 0.74 -36.45
C LEU A 868 -22.22 1.31 -37.79
N ASP A 869 -20.93 1.58 -37.87
CA ASP A 869 -20.25 1.96 -39.10
C ASP A 869 -20.00 0.70 -39.95
N THR A 870 -20.60 0.65 -41.14
CA THR A 870 -20.46 -0.47 -42.09
C THR A 870 -19.09 -0.51 -42.78
N ALA A 871 -18.27 0.53 -42.64
CA ALA A 871 -16.88 0.55 -43.11
C ALA A 871 -15.87 0.09 -42.04
N ALA A 872 -16.31 -0.10 -40.80
CA ALA A 872 -15.45 -0.52 -39.69
C ALA A 872 -15.36 -2.04 -39.55
N THR A 873 -14.30 -2.50 -38.87
CA THR A 873 -14.12 -3.89 -38.46
C THR A 873 -14.51 -4.06 -37.00
N TYR A 874 -15.25 -5.12 -36.70
CA TYR A 874 -15.65 -5.48 -35.35
C TYR A 874 -14.98 -6.78 -34.94
N GLY A 875 -14.83 -7.01 -33.63
CA GLY A 875 -14.34 -8.26 -33.05
C GLY A 875 -15.42 -8.92 -32.21
N LEU A 876 -15.59 -10.24 -32.35
CA LEU A 876 -16.29 -11.10 -31.40
C LEU A 876 -15.23 -11.76 -30.53
N GLU A 877 -15.08 -11.29 -29.29
CA GLU A 877 -14.21 -11.93 -28.31
C GLU A 877 -14.98 -12.98 -27.53
N ILE A 878 -14.35 -14.11 -27.21
CA ILE A 878 -14.91 -15.21 -26.43
C ILE A 878 -13.90 -15.60 -25.35
N PHE A 879 -14.34 -15.60 -24.10
CA PHE A 879 -13.46 -15.83 -22.95
C PHE A 879 -14.24 -16.39 -21.76
N ASN A 880 -13.53 -16.93 -20.77
CA ASN A 880 -14.10 -17.27 -19.47
C ASN A 880 -13.17 -16.74 -18.36
N PRO A 881 -13.59 -15.71 -17.61
CA PRO A 881 -12.75 -15.12 -16.57
C PRO A 881 -12.69 -15.94 -15.27
N TYR A 882 -13.42 -17.05 -15.15
CA TYR A 882 -13.62 -17.77 -13.87
C TYR A 882 -13.20 -19.26 -13.90
N VAL A 883 -12.30 -19.70 -14.80
CA VAL A 883 -11.89 -21.12 -14.84
C VAL A 883 -10.87 -21.46 -13.75
N VAL A 884 -11.15 -22.48 -12.94
CA VAL A 884 -10.23 -23.10 -11.97
C VAL A 884 -9.53 -24.32 -12.60
N PRO A 885 -8.23 -24.57 -12.35
CA PRO A 885 -7.55 -25.77 -12.84
C PRO A 885 -8.30 -27.06 -12.47
N GLY A 886 -8.57 -27.91 -13.46
CA GLY A 886 -9.24 -29.21 -13.26
C GLY A 886 -10.78 -29.20 -13.33
N GLY A 887 -11.43 -28.03 -13.47
CA GLY A 887 -12.90 -27.90 -13.56
C GLY A 887 -13.51 -28.17 -14.94
N GLY A 888 -12.69 -28.27 -15.99
CA GLY A 888 -13.15 -28.37 -17.38
C GLY A 888 -13.17 -27.04 -18.12
N ASN A 889 -13.17 -27.09 -19.45
CA ASN A 889 -13.03 -25.91 -20.32
C ASN A 889 -14.24 -25.73 -21.23
N PHE A 890 -14.50 -24.47 -21.61
CA PHE A 890 -15.34 -24.18 -22.77
C PHE A 890 -14.54 -24.40 -24.05
N GLY A 891 -15.25 -24.65 -25.13
CA GLY A 891 -14.65 -24.81 -26.44
C GLY A 891 -15.54 -24.29 -27.54
N VAL A 892 -14.94 -24.06 -28.69
CA VAL A 892 -15.58 -23.55 -29.90
C VAL A 892 -15.17 -24.39 -31.10
N ALA A 893 -15.91 -24.26 -32.20
CA ALA A 893 -15.60 -24.94 -33.44
C ALA A 893 -14.93 -24.01 -34.44
N TYR A 894 -13.89 -24.49 -35.11
CA TYR A 894 -13.17 -23.77 -36.15
C TYR A 894 -13.17 -24.52 -37.47
N SER A 895 -13.16 -23.77 -38.56
CA SER A 895 -12.76 -24.26 -39.87
C SER A 895 -11.31 -23.85 -40.10
N ASP A 896 -10.45 -24.83 -40.39
CA ASP A 896 -9.05 -24.58 -40.79
C ASP A 896 -8.88 -24.58 -42.33
N ASP A 897 -9.98 -24.50 -43.08
CA ASP A 897 -9.99 -24.48 -44.54
C ASP A 897 -9.63 -23.08 -45.07
N GLY A 898 -8.38 -22.93 -45.52
CA GLY A 898 -7.85 -21.66 -46.05
C GLY A 898 -8.50 -21.18 -47.34
N SER A 899 -9.38 -21.97 -47.96
CA SER A 899 -10.20 -21.54 -49.10
C SER A 899 -11.52 -20.85 -48.68
N ARG A 900 -11.82 -20.82 -47.38
CA ARG A 900 -13.07 -20.26 -46.82
C ARG A 900 -12.86 -19.12 -45.81
N PRO A 901 -11.96 -18.13 -46.04
CA PRO A 901 -11.89 -17.01 -45.12
C PRO A 901 -13.20 -16.20 -45.21
N MET A 902 -13.81 -15.92 -44.07
CA MET A 902 -14.70 -14.77 -43.96
C MET A 902 -13.90 -13.49 -44.27
N ALA A 903 -14.58 -12.36 -44.41
CA ALA A 903 -13.94 -11.04 -44.44
C ALA A 903 -13.28 -10.64 -43.09
N GLY A 904 -12.86 -11.62 -42.27
CA GLY A 904 -12.32 -11.48 -40.93
C GLY A 904 -11.28 -12.55 -40.63
N ARG A 905 -10.57 -12.37 -39.52
CA ARG A 905 -9.41 -13.15 -39.06
C ARG A 905 -9.58 -13.57 -37.61
N GLU A 906 -9.09 -14.78 -37.30
CA GLU A 906 -9.06 -15.34 -35.95
C GLU A 906 -7.77 -14.93 -35.22
N PHE A 907 -7.91 -14.52 -33.96
CA PHE A 907 -6.82 -14.15 -33.05
C PHE A 907 -7.02 -14.84 -31.70
N TYR A 908 -5.95 -14.94 -30.92
CA TYR A 908 -6.00 -15.46 -29.57
C TYR A 908 -5.22 -14.57 -28.61
N SER A 909 -5.61 -14.56 -27.35
CA SER A 909 -4.81 -13.96 -26.29
C SER A 909 -4.47 -15.03 -25.27
N VAL A 910 -3.21 -15.05 -24.82
CA VAL A 910 -2.73 -15.93 -23.75
C VAL A 910 -2.91 -15.32 -22.35
N ASN A 911 -3.57 -14.16 -22.30
CA ASN A 911 -4.01 -13.49 -21.09
C ASN A 911 -5.33 -12.75 -21.35
N ASN A 912 -6.03 -12.36 -20.30
CA ASN A 912 -7.28 -11.58 -20.39
C ASN A 912 -7.05 -10.08 -20.74
N ASN A 913 -5.80 -9.62 -20.85
CA ASN A 913 -5.42 -8.20 -21.01
C ASN A 913 -5.48 -7.67 -22.46
N GLY A 914 -6.12 -8.39 -23.38
CA GLY A 914 -6.36 -7.90 -24.75
C GLY A 914 -5.10 -7.74 -25.60
N THR A 915 -4.03 -8.50 -25.33
CA THR A 915 -2.88 -8.63 -26.25
C THR A 915 -3.17 -9.75 -27.24
N TRP A 916 -3.60 -9.38 -28.44
CA TRP A 916 -4.02 -10.34 -29.46
C TRP A 916 -2.84 -10.83 -30.30
N ASN A 917 -2.64 -12.15 -30.31
CA ASN A 917 -1.73 -12.86 -31.18
C ASN A 917 -2.48 -13.37 -32.41
N GLY A 918 -1.83 -13.35 -33.56
CA GLY A 918 -2.39 -13.82 -34.82
C GLY A 918 -2.17 -12.85 -35.99
N PRO A 919 -2.88 -13.02 -37.11
CA PRO A 919 -3.99 -13.97 -37.27
C PRO A 919 -3.50 -15.43 -37.26
N GLU A 920 -4.30 -16.33 -36.70
CA GLU A 920 -4.05 -17.77 -36.80
C GLU A 920 -4.35 -18.26 -38.21
N GLY A 921 -3.33 -18.28 -39.08
CA GLY A 921 -3.34 -18.96 -40.39
C GLY A 921 -4.68 -18.95 -41.15
N ALA A 922 -5.16 -20.15 -41.49
CA ALA A 922 -6.39 -20.41 -42.25
C ALA A 922 -7.62 -20.68 -41.35
N ARG A 923 -7.61 -20.20 -40.10
CA ARG A 923 -8.63 -20.54 -39.11
C ARG A 923 -9.77 -19.51 -39.07
N SER A 924 -11.01 -19.99 -38.97
CA SER A 924 -12.19 -19.17 -38.70
C SER A 924 -13.17 -19.86 -37.75
N LEU A 925 -13.65 -19.13 -36.76
CA LEU A 925 -14.63 -19.62 -35.79
C LEU A 925 -16.00 -19.86 -36.45
N LYS A 926 -16.76 -20.87 -36.04
CA LYS A 926 -18.11 -21.13 -36.56
C LYS A 926 -19.14 -20.17 -35.94
N PHE A 927 -19.58 -19.14 -36.66
CA PHE A 927 -20.56 -18.16 -36.17
C PHE A 927 -21.47 -17.59 -37.27
N ARG A 928 -22.51 -16.89 -36.83
CA ARG A 928 -23.43 -16.10 -37.65
C ARG A 928 -23.73 -14.79 -36.95
N THR A 929 -23.91 -13.73 -37.70
CA THR A 929 -24.49 -12.48 -37.20
C THR A 929 -25.84 -12.25 -37.86
N TYR A 930 -26.68 -11.46 -37.20
CA TYR A 930 -28.00 -11.12 -37.69
C TYR A 930 -28.24 -9.62 -37.55
N THR A 931 -28.96 -9.07 -38.52
CA THR A 931 -29.54 -7.73 -38.48
C THR A 931 -31.06 -7.81 -38.29
N ALA A 932 -31.68 -6.71 -37.85
CA ALA A 932 -33.14 -6.63 -37.73
C ALA A 932 -33.66 -5.24 -38.15
N ALA A 933 -34.90 -5.23 -38.65
CA ALA A 933 -35.60 -4.00 -39.02
C ALA A 933 -35.92 -3.13 -37.79
N THR A 934 -36.07 -3.74 -36.61
CA THR A 934 -36.23 -3.07 -35.32
C THR A 934 -35.34 -3.78 -34.31
N ILE A 935 -34.51 -3.02 -33.60
CA ILE A 935 -33.66 -3.54 -32.53
C ILE A 935 -34.40 -3.46 -31.20
N ALA A 936 -34.42 -4.58 -30.45
CA ALA A 936 -34.94 -4.60 -29.09
C ALA A 936 -34.05 -3.76 -28.16
N ALA A 937 -34.67 -2.97 -27.29
CA ALA A 937 -33.95 -2.23 -26.28
C ALA A 937 -33.36 -3.20 -25.24
N GLN A 938 -32.08 -3.01 -24.90
CA GLN A 938 -31.47 -3.75 -23.80
C GLN A 938 -32.18 -3.40 -22.49
N ASN A 939 -32.44 -4.42 -21.67
CA ASN A 939 -32.94 -4.23 -20.31
C ASN A 939 -31.76 -4.28 -19.32
N PRO A 940 -31.24 -3.14 -18.84
CA PRO A 940 -30.11 -3.13 -17.90
C PRO A 940 -30.45 -3.75 -16.54
N THR A 941 -31.74 -3.96 -16.25
CA THR A 941 -32.24 -4.58 -15.01
C THR A 941 -32.70 -6.02 -15.21
N GLU A 942 -32.34 -6.67 -16.32
CA GLU A 942 -32.71 -8.06 -16.57
C GLU A 942 -32.13 -9.01 -15.51
N GLY A 943 -33.02 -9.85 -14.95
CA GLY A 943 -32.70 -10.78 -13.87
C GLY A 943 -32.73 -10.17 -12.47
N TYR A 944 -32.98 -8.86 -12.33
CA TYR A 944 -33.26 -8.24 -11.04
C TYR A 944 -34.73 -8.39 -10.66
N ALA A 945 -34.98 -8.87 -9.44
CA ALA A 945 -36.31 -9.04 -8.86
C ALA A 945 -36.46 -8.17 -7.60
N PRO A 946 -37.68 -7.76 -7.20
CA PRO A 946 -37.88 -7.04 -5.94
C PRO A 946 -37.24 -7.74 -4.74
N VAL A 947 -36.62 -6.98 -3.86
CA VAL A 947 -35.98 -7.55 -2.66
C VAL A 947 -36.99 -8.04 -1.63
N THR A 948 -36.60 -9.08 -0.89
CA THR A 948 -37.34 -9.53 0.29
C THR A 948 -36.94 -8.68 1.48
N VAL A 949 -37.91 -8.04 2.12
CA VAL A 949 -37.72 -7.31 3.38
C VAL A 949 -38.36 -8.11 4.51
N ALA A 950 -37.58 -8.39 5.55
CA ALA A 950 -38.04 -9.04 6.77
C ALA A 950 -37.26 -8.49 7.97
N ASP A 951 -37.94 -8.32 9.10
CA ASP A 951 -37.36 -7.79 10.35
C ASP A 951 -36.63 -6.45 10.17
N GLY A 952 -37.19 -5.55 9.35
CA GLY A 952 -36.64 -4.21 9.08
C GLY A 952 -35.41 -4.19 8.17
N ALA A 953 -35.01 -5.32 7.57
CA ALA A 953 -33.83 -5.40 6.73
C ALA A 953 -34.11 -6.10 5.40
N VAL A 954 -33.36 -5.71 4.37
CA VAL A 954 -33.26 -6.45 3.11
C VAL A 954 -32.54 -7.77 3.40
N GLN A 955 -33.20 -8.88 3.09
CA GLN A 955 -32.64 -10.22 3.18
C GLN A 955 -31.97 -10.55 1.85
N GLY A 956 -30.68 -10.83 1.91
CA GLY A 956 -29.89 -11.21 0.74
C GLY A 956 -29.42 -12.64 0.84
N SER A 957 -29.66 -13.43 -0.21
CA SER A 957 -28.92 -14.64 -0.49
C SER A 957 -28.72 -14.77 -2.00
N GLY A 958 -27.51 -15.15 -2.42
CA GLY A 958 -27.17 -15.24 -3.84
C GLY A 958 -25.95 -16.12 -4.09
N GLY A 959 -25.61 -16.28 -5.37
CA GLY A 959 -24.42 -16.97 -5.83
C GLY A 959 -23.15 -16.18 -5.54
N TYR A 960 -22.16 -16.33 -6.42
CA TYR A 960 -20.82 -15.77 -6.23
C TYR A 960 -20.78 -14.23 -6.14
N GLU A 961 -21.62 -13.54 -6.92
CA GLU A 961 -21.70 -12.08 -6.96
C GLU A 961 -23.15 -11.58 -6.86
N PRO A 962 -23.79 -11.60 -5.69
CA PRO A 962 -25.10 -11.00 -5.56
C PRO A 962 -25.01 -9.48 -5.65
N ALA A 963 -25.98 -8.87 -6.32
CA ALA A 963 -26.07 -7.41 -6.41
C ALA A 963 -27.44 -6.93 -5.95
N LEU A 964 -27.42 -5.93 -5.08
CA LEU A 964 -28.57 -5.15 -4.65
C LEU A 964 -28.55 -3.82 -5.40
N LEU A 965 -29.62 -3.51 -6.12
CA LEU A 965 -29.73 -2.37 -7.03
C LEU A 965 -30.81 -1.40 -6.54
N SER A 966 -30.45 -0.12 -6.45
CA SER A 966 -31.38 0.93 -6.03
C SER A 966 -32.43 1.20 -7.11
N PRO A 967 -33.53 1.92 -6.77
CA PRO A 967 -34.36 2.55 -7.79
C PRO A 967 -33.51 3.44 -8.71
N GLY A 968 -33.89 3.52 -9.98
CA GLY A 968 -33.28 4.46 -10.92
C GLY A 968 -33.75 5.90 -10.68
N LYS A 969 -32.98 6.86 -11.20
CA LYS A 969 -33.24 8.31 -11.13
C LYS A 969 -33.23 8.88 -9.71
N LEU A 970 -32.26 8.45 -8.89
CA LEU A 970 -32.11 8.92 -7.51
C LEU A 970 -31.95 10.44 -7.39
N GLY A 971 -31.28 11.09 -8.34
CA GLY A 971 -31.11 12.54 -8.34
C GLY A 971 -30.19 13.05 -7.23
N ILE A 972 -29.32 12.19 -6.68
CA ILE A 972 -28.38 12.57 -5.62
C ILE A 972 -27.32 13.48 -6.23
N THR A 973 -27.08 14.64 -5.60
CA THR A 973 -26.01 15.55 -6.01
C THR A 973 -24.72 15.14 -5.32
N ALA A 974 -23.72 14.69 -6.09
CA ALA A 974 -22.48 14.14 -5.53
C ALA A 974 -21.75 15.13 -4.61
N SER A 975 -21.65 16.41 -4.98
CA SER A 975 -21.04 17.45 -4.13
C SER A 975 -21.82 17.76 -2.84
N GLY A 976 -23.08 17.32 -2.73
CA GLY A 976 -23.90 17.46 -1.53
C GLY A 976 -23.87 16.24 -0.61
N THR A 977 -23.18 15.16 -1.00
CA THR A 977 -23.08 13.90 -0.27
C THR A 977 -21.62 13.49 -0.19
N ARG A 978 -21.03 13.62 0.99
CA ARG A 978 -19.66 13.17 1.23
C ARG A 978 -19.62 11.72 1.71
N TYR A 979 -20.49 11.37 2.66
CA TYR A 979 -20.48 10.04 3.26
C TYR A 979 -21.69 9.22 2.85
N ILE A 980 -21.47 7.93 2.63
CA ILE A 980 -22.52 6.91 2.54
C ILE A 980 -22.33 5.94 3.70
N HIS A 981 -23.33 5.82 4.55
CA HIS A 981 -23.35 4.89 5.65
C HIS A 981 -24.16 3.65 5.25
N ILE A 982 -23.58 2.47 5.35
CA ILE A 982 -24.23 1.19 5.07
C ILE A 982 -24.18 0.35 6.34
N ARG A 983 -25.34 -0.08 6.83
CA ARG A 983 -25.42 -1.06 7.94
C ARG A 983 -25.80 -2.42 7.38
N MET A 984 -24.86 -3.36 7.43
CA MET A 984 -25.09 -4.71 6.91
C MET A 984 -24.37 -5.80 7.71
N SER A 985 -24.88 -7.03 7.61
CA SER A 985 -24.25 -8.23 8.18
C SER A 985 -23.61 -9.10 7.10
N ASN A 986 -22.65 -9.92 7.51
CA ASN A 986 -21.85 -10.76 6.62
C ASN A 986 -21.63 -12.18 7.20
N PRO A 987 -22.70 -12.94 7.47
CA PRO A 987 -22.60 -14.27 8.10
C PRO A 987 -21.85 -15.31 7.26
N THR A 988 -21.68 -15.04 5.96
CA THR A 988 -20.92 -15.90 5.04
C THR A 988 -19.46 -15.48 4.90
N ASN A 989 -19.02 -14.48 5.68
CA ASN A 989 -17.63 -14.02 5.77
C ASN A 989 -17.03 -13.69 4.40
N GLN A 990 -17.80 -13.02 3.53
CA GLN A 990 -17.24 -12.46 2.31
C GLN A 990 -16.21 -11.41 2.70
N PRO A 991 -15.06 -11.32 2.02
CA PRO A 991 -13.99 -10.41 2.42
C PRO A 991 -14.36 -8.94 2.13
N VAL A 992 -15.10 -8.68 1.05
CA VAL A 992 -15.38 -7.32 0.56
C VAL A 992 -16.80 -7.13 0.05
N ALA A 993 -17.21 -5.88 -0.06
CA ALA A 993 -18.33 -5.43 -0.87
C ALA A 993 -17.93 -4.21 -1.71
N TYR A 994 -18.64 -4.04 -2.82
CA TYR A 994 -18.53 -2.91 -3.73
C TYR A 994 -19.78 -2.04 -3.56
N LEU A 995 -19.61 -0.73 -3.50
CA LEU A 995 -20.64 0.25 -3.78
C LEU A 995 -20.34 0.86 -5.16
N LEU A 996 -21.10 0.47 -6.17
CA LEU A 996 -21.00 1.01 -7.53
C LEU A 996 -22.12 2.04 -7.77
N PHE A 997 -21.92 2.95 -8.71
CA PHE A 997 -22.93 3.95 -9.03
C PHE A 997 -22.93 4.35 -10.52
N THR A 998 -24.05 4.95 -10.95
CA THR A 998 -24.18 5.56 -12.27
C THR A 998 -24.46 7.05 -12.15
N THR A 999 -24.10 7.82 -13.18
CA THR A 999 -24.38 9.25 -13.26
C THR A 999 -25.13 9.59 -14.55
N ASN A 1000 -25.57 10.84 -14.70
CA ASN A 1000 -26.12 11.32 -15.97
C ASN A 1000 -25.11 11.26 -17.12
N ALA A 1001 -23.83 11.53 -16.84
CA ALA A 1001 -22.76 11.51 -17.83
C ALA A 1001 -22.33 10.08 -18.17
N ASP A 1002 -22.54 9.16 -17.23
CA ASP A 1002 -22.14 7.77 -17.35
C ASP A 1002 -23.22 6.82 -16.80
N PRO A 1003 -24.19 6.43 -17.65
CA PRO A 1003 -25.38 5.71 -17.21
C PRO A 1003 -25.17 4.19 -17.02
N ALA A 1004 -23.95 3.68 -17.20
CA ALA A 1004 -23.63 2.27 -17.05
C ALA A 1004 -22.80 2.03 -15.77
N PHE A 1005 -23.18 0.99 -15.01
CA PHE A 1005 -22.32 0.47 -13.95
C PHE A 1005 -21.08 -0.13 -14.57
N ASP A 1006 -19.93 0.04 -13.91
CA ASP A 1006 -18.73 -0.68 -14.32
C ASP A 1006 -19.00 -2.18 -14.24
N GLN A 1007 -18.66 -2.88 -15.33
CA GLN A 1007 -18.79 -4.33 -15.42
C GLN A 1007 -17.43 -4.99 -15.23
N PRO A 1008 -17.37 -6.18 -14.61
CA PRO A 1008 -16.15 -6.98 -14.60
C PRO A 1008 -15.79 -7.36 -16.04
N GLY A 1009 -14.77 -6.70 -16.59
CA GLY A 1009 -14.35 -6.89 -17.99
C GLY A 1009 -13.46 -8.11 -18.20
N ASP A 1010 -12.80 -8.60 -17.16
CA ASP A 1010 -11.68 -9.54 -17.27
C ASP A 1010 -11.50 -10.48 -16.05
N GLY A 1011 -12.40 -10.44 -15.06
CA GLY A 1011 -12.19 -11.18 -13.80
C GLY A 1011 -11.24 -10.46 -12.83
N SER A 1012 -10.78 -9.26 -13.19
CA SER A 1012 -10.27 -8.26 -12.26
C SER A 1012 -11.46 -7.40 -11.80
N PRO A 1013 -11.51 -6.92 -10.55
CA PRO A 1013 -12.40 -5.82 -10.19
C PRO A 1013 -12.11 -4.65 -11.14
N PRO A 1014 -13.10 -3.78 -11.40
CA PRO A 1014 -12.90 -2.64 -12.27
C PRO A 1014 -11.63 -1.91 -11.82
N PRO A 1015 -10.59 -1.81 -12.67
CA PRO A 1015 -9.45 -0.99 -12.32
C PRO A 1015 -9.99 0.42 -12.09
N GLU A 1016 -9.34 1.18 -11.23
CA GLU A 1016 -9.69 2.55 -10.85
C GLU A 1016 -9.81 3.54 -12.05
N GLU A 1017 -9.70 3.07 -13.30
CA GLU A 1017 -9.68 3.84 -14.55
C GLU A 1017 -10.97 4.60 -14.88
N SER A 1018 -12.17 4.18 -14.42
CA SER A 1018 -13.42 4.94 -14.64
C SER A 1018 -13.91 5.73 -13.40
N GLY A 1019 -13.42 5.37 -12.21
CA GLY A 1019 -13.73 6.05 -10.94
C GLY A 1019 -15.17 5.86 -10.39
N LYS A 1020 -15.96 4.86 -10.81
CA LYS A 1020 -17.39 4.74 -10.44
C LYS A 1020 -17.73 3.65 -9.41
N GLY A 1021 -16.83 3.41 -8.46
CA GLY A 1021 -17.04 2.46 -7.37
C GLY A 1021 -16.23 2.75 -6.12
N TYR A 1022 -16.69 2.23 -4.99
CA TYR A 1022 -15.99 2.21 -3.71
C TYR A 1022 -15.95 0.76 -3.23
N VAL A 1023 -14.77 0.22 -2.91
CA VAL A 1023 -14.62 -1.10 -2.30
C VAL A 1023 -14.37 -0.94 -0.81
N PHE A 1024 -15.06 -1.74 -0.02
CA PHE A 1024 -14.92 -1.72 1.41
C PHE A 1024 -15.00 -3.13 1.95
N SER A 1025 -14.25 -3.35 3.01
CA SER A 1025 -14.10 -4.69 3.55
C SER A 1025 -15.13 -5.00 4.59
N LEU A 1026 -15.61 -6.23 4.53
CA LEU A 1026 -16.70 -6.68 5.36
C LEU A 1026 -16.13 -7.36 6.59
N LEU A 1027 -16.54 -6.88 7.77
CA LEU A 1027 -16.31 -7.59 9.01
C LEU A 1027 -17.07 -8.93 8.97
N PRO A 1028 -16.45 -10.04 9.42
CA PRO A 1028 -17.08 -11.35 9.38
C PRO A 1028 -18.18 -11.49 10.45
N GLY A 1029 -19.17 -12.34 10.18
CA GLY A 1029 -20.17 -12.74 11.17
C GLY A 1029 -21.59 -12.21 10.91
N ALA A 1030 -22.53 -12.73 11.71
CA ALA A 1030 -23.96 -12.48 11.53
C ALA A 1030 -24.44 -11.13 12.09
N ASP A 1031 -23.60 -10.47 12.88
CA ASP A 1031 -23.91 -9.18 13.48
C ASP A 1031 -23.91 -8.06 12.42
N PHE A 1032 -24.69 -7.02 12.69
CA PHE A 1032 -24.69 -5.84 11.84
C PHE A 1032 -23.49 -4.95 12.15
N HIS A 1033 -22.82 -4.53 11.09
CA HIS A 1033 -21.73 -3.56 11.17
C HIS A 1033 -22.07 -2.30 10.37
N GLU A 1034 -21.67 -1.16 10.91
CA GLU A 1034 -21.74 0.14 10.23
C GLU A 1034 -20.47 0.36 9.41
N TYR A 1035 -20.62 0.58 8.11
CA TYR A 1035 -19.56 0.97 7.18
C TYR A 1035 -19.82 2.41 6.74
N THR A 1036 -18.82 3.29 6.91
CA THR A 1036 -18.91 4.68 6.45
C THR A 1036 -17.94 4.87 5.30
N LEU A 1037 -18.47 5.15 4.12
CA LEU A 1037 -17.69 5.33 2.88
C LEU A 1037 -17.53 6.83 2.63
N ASP A 1038 -16.30 7.34 2.61
CA ASP A 1038 -16.01 8.73 2.22
C ASP A 1038 -15.95 8.82 0.69
N MET A 1039 -17.07 9.15 0.06
CA MET A 1039 -17.18 9.24 -1.39
C MET A 1039 -16.37 10.39 -1.99
N SER A 1040 -15.83 11.32 -1.19
CA SER A 1040 -14.95 12.37 -1.71
C SER A 1040 -13.60 11.84 -2.18
N THR A 1041 -13.21 10.62 -1.80
CA THR A 1041 -12.01 9.94 -2.31
C THR A 1041 -12.23 9.28 -3.66
N VAL A 1042 -13.48 9.20 -4.14
CA VAL A 1042 -13.83 8.51 -5.38
C VAL A 1042 -13.88 9.49 -6.53
N ALA A 1043 -12.91 9.39 -7.45
CA ALA A 1043 -12.73 10.34 -8.55
C ALA A 1043 -13.99 10.53 -9.43
N GLY A 1044 -14.77 9.46 -9.66
CA GLY A 1044 -15.99 9.53 -10.47
C GLY A 1044 -17.24 9.99 -9.71
N TRP A 1045 -17.16 10.25 -8.40
CA TRP A 1045 -18.28 10.73 -7.58
C TRP A 1045 -18.57 12.21 -7.86
N THR A 1046 -19.11 12.48 -9.05
CA THR A 1046 -19.38 13.83 -9.56
C THR A 1046 -20.76 13.92 -10.21
N GLY A 1047 -21.26 15.15 -10.37
CA GLY A 1047 -22.53 15.41 -11.04
C GLY A 1047 -23.75 14.85 -10.29
N THR A 1048 -24.70 14.28 -11.03
CA THR A 1048 -25.94 13.73 -10.49
C THR A 1048 -25.94 12.21 -10.57
N VAL A 1049 -25.89 11.56 -9.41
CA VAL A 1049 -25.94 10.11 -9.26
C VAL A 1049 -27.36 9.63 -9.50
N GLN A 1050 -27.50 8.65 -10.39
CA GLN A 1050 -28.77 8.14 -10.88
C GLN A 1050 -29.16 6.82 -10.24
N GLN A 1051 -28.19 6.00 -9.85
CA GLN A 1051 -28.45 4.67 -9.28
C GLN A 1051 -27.23 4.21 -8.46
N LEU A 1052 -27.48 3.41 -7.43
CA LEU A 1052 -26.48 2.77 -6.59
C LEU A 1052 -26.62 1.25 -6.70
N MET A 1053 -25.51 0.53 -6.58
CA MET A 1053 -25.46 -0.92 -6.48
C MET A 1053 -24.54 -1.33 -5.33
N VAL A 1054 -25.05 -2.15 -4.42
CA VAL A 1054 -24.26 -2.80 -3.36
C VAL A 1054 -24.02 -4.25 -3.76
N GLN A 1055 -22.75 -4.65 -3.79
CA GLN A 1055 -22.35 -5.97 -4.28
C GLN A 1055 -21.33 -6.61 -3.34
N PRO A 1056 -21.75 -7.44 -2.36
CA PRO A 1056 -20.84 -8.34 -1.66
C PRO A 1056 -20.17 -9.27 -2.66
N ALA A 1057 -18.86 -9.49 -2.57
CA ALA A 1057 -18.17 -10.32 -3.54
C ALA A 1057 -16.89 -10.96 -3.01
N ASN A 1058 -16.47 -12.01 -3.70
CA ASN A 1058 -15.26 -12.79 -3.44
C ASN A 1058 -14.26 -12.67 -4.60
N ARG A 1059 -14.36 -11.58 -5.39
CA ARG A 1059 -13.95 -11.43 -6.81
C ARG A 1059 -12.54 -11.84 -7.21
N TRP A 1060 -11.65 -12.07 -6.25
CA TRP A 1060 -10.29 -12.50 -6.49
C TRP A 1060 -9.90 -13.82 -5.83
N ASN A 1061 -10.69 -14.25 -4.84
CA ASN A 1061 -10.44 -15.48 -4.12
C ASN A 1061 -10.75 -16.72 -4.94
N TYR A 1062 -11.18 -16.65 -6.21
CA TYR A 1062 -11.49 -17.85 -7.00
C TYR A 1062 -10.26 -18.75 -7.28
N ARG A 1063 -9.03 -18.26 -7.03
CA ARG A 1063 -7.80 -19.07 -7.09
C ARG A 1063 -7.58 -19.93 -5.83
N ILE A 1064 -8.24 -19.60 -4.72
CA ILE A 1064 -8.10 -20.29 -3.42
C ILE A 1064 -9.45 -20.84 -2.90
N ASN A 1065 -10.57 -20.25 -3.29
CA ASN A 1065 -11.93 -20.55 -2.86
C ASN A 1065 -12.84 -20.93 -4.04
N ASP A 1066 -13.88 -21.73 -3.75
CA ASP A 1066 -14.84 -22.22 -4.73
C ASP A 1066 -15.80 -21.12 -5.23
N LEU A 1067 -15.99 -21.01 -6.56
CA LEU A 1067 -17.00 -20.15 -7.20
C LEU A 1067 -18.45 -20.53 -6.84
N SER A 1068 -18.65 -21.67 -6.18
CA SER A 1068 -19.91 -22.03 -5.54
C SER A 1068 -20.21 -21.23 -4.26
N SER A 1069 -19.28 -20.39 -3.78
CA SER A 1069 -19.49 -19.59 -2.57
C SER A 1069 -20.74 -18.72 -2.74
N THR A 1070 -21.68 -18.85 -1.81
CA THR A 1070 -22.89 -18.04 -1.77
C THR A 1070 -22.70 -16.95 -0.72
N TRP A 1071 -23.11 -15.71 -1.01
CA TRP A 1071 -23.29 -14.73 0.06
C TRP A 1071 -24.71 -14.85 0.61
N SER A 1072 -24.81 -14.81 1.92
CA SER A 1072 -26.04 -14.47 2.62
C SER A 1072 -25.75 -13.39 3.64
N GLY A 1073 -26.73 -12.51 3.87
CA GLY A 1073 -26.60 -11.41 4.80
C GLY A 1073 -27.84 -10.52 4.80
N LYS A 1074 -27.77 -9.47 5.60
CA LYS A 1074 -28.87 -8.51 5.78
C LYS A 1074 -28.36 -7.10 5.60
N ILE A 1075 -29.15 -6.22 5.00
CA ILE A 1075 -28.86 -4.78 4.93
C ILE A 1075 -30.00 -4.05 5.62
N ASP A 1076 -29.66 -3.34 6.70
CA ASP A 1076 -30.61 -2.63 7.57
C ASP A 1076 -30.89 -1.22 7.07
N TYR A 1077 -29.85 -0.46 6.75
CA TYR A 1077 -30.04 0.85 6.14
C TYR A 1077 -28.89 1.28 5.23
N ILE A 1078 -29.20 2.25 4.36
CA ILE A 1078 -28.23 3.04 3.61
C ILE A 1078 -28.57 4.52 3.83
N ARG A 1079 -27.67 5.30 4.44
CA ARG A 1079 -27.87 6.73 4.73
C ARG A 1079 -26.85 7.58 4.00
N LEU A 1080 -27.26 8.79 3.63
CA LEU A 1080 -26.45 9.77 2.91
C LEU A 1080 -26.19 10.98 3.80
N ASP A 1081 -24.95 11.42 3.87
CA ASP A 1081 -24.52 12.51 4.74
C ASP A 1081 -23.62 13.51 3.98
N SER A 1082 -23.89 14.80 4.16
CA SER A 1082 -23.16 15.88 3.51
C SER A 1082 -21.79 16.15 4.14
N GLY A 1083 -21.53 15.65 5.35
CA GLY A 1083 -20.31 15.98 6.08
C GLY A 1083 -20.38 17.29 6.88
N THR A 1084 -21.39 18.12 6.66
CA THR A 1084 -21.47 19.51 7.18
C THR A 1084 -22.15 19.61 8.55
N THR A 1085 -21.70 20.54 9.41
CA THR A 1085 -22.38 20.91 10.67
C THR A 1085 -23.75 21.54 10.46
N ALA A 1086 -24.66 21.31 11.40
CA ALA A 1086 -25.90 22.09 11.48
C ALA A 1086 -25.59 23.56 11.77
N ALA A 1087 -26.17 24.49 11.01
CA ALA A 1087 -25.99 25.92 11.27
C ALA A 1087 -26.53 26.26 12.68
N ALA A 1088 -25.72 26.96 13.49
CA ALA A 1088 -26.19 27.52 14.75
C ALA A 1088 -27.39 28.43 14.47
N ALA A 1089 -28.43 28.34 15.30
CA ALA A 1089 -29.59 29.22 15.21
C ALA A 1089 -29.15 30.67 15.51
N GLY A 1090 -28.71 31.38 14.48
CA GLY A 1090 -28.72 32.82 14.49
C GLY A 1090 -30.17 33.26 14.52
N THR A 1091 -30.57 33.96 15.58
CA THR A 1091 -31.59 34.99 15.42
C THR A 1091 -31.21 35.75 14.16
N ALA A 1092 -32.08 35.79 13.15
CA ALA A 1092 -31.86 36.56 11.95
C ALA A 1092 -31.23 37.90 12.36
N SER A 1093 -30.00 38.17 11.90
CA SER A 1093 -29.45 39.49 12.11
C SER A 1093 -30.48 40.47 11.53
N PRO A 1094 -30.93 41.48 12.29
CA PRO A 1094 -31.77 42.50 11.70
C PRO A 1094 -31.01 43.03 10.48
N PRO A 1095 -31.69 43.31 9.36
CA PRO A 1095 -31.05 43.75 8.14
C PRO A 1095 -30.06 44.86 8.50
N ALA A 1096 -28.81 44.70 8.06
CA ALA A 1096 -27.75 45.66 8.34
C ALA A 1096 -28.25 47.05 7.95
N THR A 1097 -28.59 47.86 8.95
CA THR A 1097 -28.96 49.26 8.76
C THR A 1097 -27.70 50.06 9.05
N GLY A 1098 -27.04 50.49 7.98
CA GLY A 1098 -25.81 51.25 8.09
C GLY A 1098 -24.91 51.14 6.86
N PRO A 1099 -23.83 51.95 6.82
CA PRO A 1099 -22.97 52.12 5.65
C PRO A 1099 -22.34 50.83 5.11
N ALA A 1100 -22.21 49.77 5.92
CA ALA A 1100 -21.72 48.46 5.48
C ALA A 1100 -22.70 47.74 4.52
N ALA A 1101 -24.01 47.92 4.67
CA ALA A 1101 -25.01 47.36 3.76
C ALA A 1101 -25.03 48.08 2.41
N ALA A 1102 -24.78 49.39 2.42
CA ALA A 1102 -24.61 50.17 1.20
C ALA A 1102 -23.33 49.75 0.44
N LEU A 1103 -22.25 49.41 1.16
CA LEU A 1103 -21.02 48.91 0.56
C LEU A 1103 -21.19 47.52 -0.06
N ALA A 1104 -21.90 46.61 0.62
CA ALA A 1104 -22.21 45.28 0.10
C ALA A 1104 -23.14 45.33 -1.13
N ALA A 1105 -24.16 46.20 -1.11
CA ALA A 1105 -25.03 46.43 -2.26
C ALA A 1105 -24.28 47.08 -3.44
N ALA A 1106 -23.35 48.00 -3.17
CA ALA A 1106 -22.49 48.60 -4.18
C ALA A 1106 -21.52 47.57 -4.79
N LEU A 1107 -20.92 46.69 -3.98
CA LEU A 1107 -20.06 45.60 -4.48
C LEU A 1107 -20.86 44.61 -5.32
N ALA A 1108 -22.06 44.22 -4.89
CA ALA A 1108 -22.93 43.33 -5.67
C ALA A 1108 -23.34 43.96 -7.01
N ALA A 1109 -23.62 45.26 -7.04
CA ALA A 1109 -23.90 46.00 -8.27
C ALA A 1109 -22.68 46.10 -9.20
N ILE A 1110 -21.46 46.28 -8.64
CA ILE A 1110 -20.21 46.29 -9.42
C ILE A 1110 -19.92 44.91 -10.00
N VAL A 1111 -20.13 43.83 -9.24
CA VAL A 1111 -19.95 42.45 -9.72
C VAL A 1111 -20.98 42.11 -10.80
N ALA A 1112 -22.23 42.55 -10.65
CA ALA A 1112 -23.25 42.38 -11.67
C ALA A 1112 -22.94 43.18 -12.95
N ALA A 1113 -22.42 44.42 -12.82
CA ALA A 1113 -21.99 45.25 -13.94
C ALA A 1113 -20.74 44.68 -14.64
N LEU A 1114 -19.81 44.08 -13.89
CA LEU A 1114 -18.64 43.38 -14.45
C LEU A 1114 -19.07 42.11 -15.20
N LYS A 1115 -20.02 41.33 -14.65
CA LYS A 1115 -20.59 40.17 -15.36
C LYS A 1115 -21.31 40.57 -16.66
N ASP A 1116 -22.11 41.65 -16.62
CA ASP A 1116 -22.84 42.17 -17.79
C ASP A 1116 -21.90 42.84 -18.81
N TRP A 1117 -20.77 43.41 -18.37
CA TRP A 1117 -19.71 43.88 -19.26
C TRP A 1117 -18.98 42.70 -19.92
N CYS A 1118 -18.58 41.69 -19.15
CA CYS A 1118 -17.92 40.47 -19.66
C CYS A 1118 -18.77 39.71 -20.69
N THR A 1119 -20.08 39.59 -20.47
CA THR A 1119 -20.99 38.93 -21.44
C THR A 1119 -21.19 39.73 -22.72
N ARG A 1120 -21.00 41.06 -22.69
CA ARG A 1120 -21.13 41.92 -23.88
C ARG A 1120 -19.84 42.10 -24.66
N THR A 1121 -18.67 41.98 -24.03
CA THR A 1121 -17.37 42.24 -24.68
C THR A 1121 -16.60 40.99 -25.07
N GLY A 1122 -16.99 39.80 -24.59
CA GLY A 1122 -16.46 38.51 -25.06
C GLY A 1122 -14.99 38.25 -24.71
N TRP A 1123 -14.40 38.99 -23.77
CA TRP A 1123 -13.03 38.78 -23.28
C TRP A 1123 -13.07 38.17 -21.87
N CYS A 1124 -13.01 36.85 -21.78
CA CYS A 1124 -12.64 36.15 -20.55
C CYS A 1124 -11.53 35.15 -20.85
N ALA A 1125 -10.33 35.44 -20.35
CA ALA A 1125 -9.29 34.44 -20.10
C ALA A 1125 -8.94 34.53 -18.61
N TRP A 1126 -8.67 33.36 -18.03
CA TRP A 1126 -8.62 32.96 -16.61
C TRP A 1126 -9.95 32.43 -16.06
#